data_AF-A0A374W536-F1
#
_entry.id   AF-A0A374W536-F1
#
_cell.length_a   1.000
_cell.length_b   1.000
_cell.length_c   1.000
_cell.angle_alpha   90.00
_cell.angle_beta   90.00
_cell.angle_gamma   90.00
#
_symmetry.space_group_name_H-M   'P 1'
#
loop_
_entity.id
_entity.type
_entity.pdbx_description
1 polymer ?
#
loop_
_entity_poly.entity_id
_entity_poly.type
_entity_poly.pdbx_seq_one_letter_code
_entity_poly.pdbx_strand_id
1 'polypeptide(L)'
;MENEEPGSSLQVSFFKSLKDTSPSAVTLRQVYGLITSERYRDSTEKHRYYLDHGQESEAGRIKRGAEFITPSVICQGGRSVKHICGYTGIGMGDLDDLAPGMPRLIIERLRLDPYVLLAYITHSGLGVRLFFLTDITDVRYHNAVYRQGKAYYEQLLSHSFDEHCKNATRTSNLCYDPDAYYNPAAVPMHIGIPEEEDLPAAVRPRKTFHATVDKAAVAVRALLEQQGKRYTEGNYNDYVSSALYLMNDFGVAREMALEWAFEEFPDYNRDALASIAGSVYLHTDEHGTKALPKDNSGKLSYASIGELEAFIRAQCSLRYNVVLARREICWLDETDFHDITDREENTLWLRAQKANLYSGQNTFLSILKSEFITGYNPLAAYVENLPVWDGQTDYISRVASMVHTSDDTAFALHFRKWFVAFMACILDKEVVNHTILVLIGEQGIYKTTFFNKLLPPELQRYFYTKTNSGQMTKDDNLALSEFALICIEEIDNLRPNELNRLKAMVTMSAVNERAAYDRNKNFRPHIASFCATGNNRLFLTDDTGNRRWLPSLVNFIDDLYHNEIPYEGLYAQALSLYRNGFRYWFSEYEMKELNRHNQRFEEPNIEKELICSHFRLPKPGETGIFISNAEIMERIGGVIKYNLSKTKINRSMRELGYEPIHNRSYRGFRVVLLTSDEIASYRSVGLIRISPEEPELLL
;
A
#
# COMPACT_ATOMS: atom_id res chain seq x y z
N MET A 1 59.63 -37.00 5.91
CA MET A 1 58.81 -36.03 6.65
C MET A 1 57.50 -35.97 5.90
N GLU A 2 56.51 -36.72 6.36
CA GLU A 2 55.16 -36.73 5.78
C GLU A 2 54.59 -35.32 5.85
N ASN A 3 54.13 -34.79 4.72
CA ASN A 3 53.42 -33.51 4.67
C ASN A 3 52.11 -33.69 5.44
N GLU A 4 52.05 -33.23 6.70
CA GLU A 4 50.79 -33.16 7.44
C GLU A 4 49.81 -32.26 6.67
N GLU A 5 48.67 -32.82 6.27
CA GLU A 5 47.61 -32.08 5.59
C GLU A 5 47.08 -30.97 6.51
N PRO A 6 47.00 -29.72 6.05
CA PRO A 6 46.78 -28.55 6.92
C PRO A 6 45.50 -28.62 7.76
N GLY A 7 44.43 -29.27 7.27
CA GLY A 7 43.17 -29.41 7.99
C GLY A 7 43.15 -30.48 9.09
N SER A 8 44.10 -31.43 9.07
CA SER A 8 44.07 -32.63 9.91
C SER A 8 44.37 -32.37 11.39
N SER A 9 45.11 -31.30 11.69
CA SER A 9 45.51 -30.88 13.04
C SER A 9 44.72 -29.68 13.58
N LEU A 10 43.81 -29.09 12.79
CA LEU A 10 43.02 -27.93 13.20
C LEU A 10 42.08 -28.27 14.36
N GLN A 11 42.24 -27.53 15.45
CA GLN A 11 41.43 -27.65 16.65
C GLN A 11 40.31 -26.60 16.65
N VAL A 12 39.20 -26.94 17.30
CA VAL A 12 38.08 -26.05 17.59
C VAL A 12 37.65 -26.26 19.05
N SER A 13 37.06 -25.24 19.67
CA SER A 13 36.51 -25.37 21.03
C SER A 13 35.15 -26.05 21.00
N PHE A 14 35.03 -27.15 21.73
CA PHE A 14 33.83 -27.95 21.89
C PHE A 14 33.21 -27.74 23.27
N PHE A 15 31.89 -27.63 23.30
CA PHE A 15 31.09 -27.39 24.50
C PHE A 15 29.97 -28.44 24.60
N LYS A 16 29.79 -28.99 25.80
CA LYS A 16 28.75 -30.00 26.05
C LYS A 16 27.34 -29.43 26.17
N SER A 17 27.24 -28.15 26.55
CA SER A 17 25.94 -27.46 26.68
C SER A 17 26.12 -25.95 26.76
N LEU A 18 25.02 -25.20 26.69
CA LEU A 18 25.06 -23.74 26.81
C LEU A 18 25.54 -23.23 28.18
N LYS A 19 25.58 -24.09 29.21
CA LYS A 19 26.05 -23.75 30.56
C LYS A 19 27.52 -24.14 30.78
N ASP A 20 28.14 -24.81 29.80
CA ASP A 20 29.53 -25.24 29.88
C ASP A 20 30.47 -24.03 29.76
N THR A 21 31.30 -23.82 30.78
CA THR A 21 32.30 -22.75 30.85
C THR A 21 33.73 -23.28 30.66
N SER A 22 33.90 -24.57 30.41
CA SER A 22 35.20 -25.22 30.31
C SER A 22 35.30 -26.03 29.02
N PRO A 23 35.40 -25.34 27.85
CA PRO A 23 35.47 -26.03 26.56
C PRO A 23 36.70 -26.92 26.44
N SER A 24 36.53 -28.04 25.74
CA SER A 24 37.63 -28.91 25.34
C SER A 24 38.08 -28.57 23.91
N ALA A 25 39.39 -28.56 23.65
CA ALA A 25 39.90 -28.50 22.28
C ALA A 25 39.76 -29.88 21.61
N VAL A 26 39.10 -29.93 20.46
CA VAL A 26 38.92 -31.15 19.64
C VAL A 26 39.31 -30.86 18.20
N THR A 27 39.79 -31.85 17.46
CA THR A 27 40.12 -31.65 16.04
C THR A 27 38.87 -31.66 15.16
N LEU A 28 38.91 -31.00 14.00
CA LEU A 28 37.80 -31.06 13.04
C LEU A 28 37.52 -32.50 12.57
N ARG A 29 38.55 -33.36 12.48
CA ARG A 29 38.38 -34.80 12.22
C ARG A 29 37.54 -35.50 13.31
N GLN A 30 37.75 -35.15 14.58
CA GLN A 30 36.92 -35.66 15.67
C GLN A 30 35.49 -35.13 15.57
N VAL A 31 35.30 -33.85 15.26
CA VAL A 31 33.97 -33.26 15.05
C VAL A 31 33.22 -33.95 13.92
N TYR A 32 33.88 -34.16 12.77
CA TYR A 32 33.33 -34.92 11.65
C TYR A 32 32.93 -36.34 12.06
N GLY A 33 33.78 -37.02 12.83
CA GLY A 33 33.46 -38.33 13.41
C GLY A 33 32.24 -38.31 14.33
N LEU A 34 32.06 -37.24 15.12
CA LEU A 34 30.86 -37.09 15.96
C LEU A 34 29.59 -36.89 15.13
N ILE A 35 29.64 -36.04 14.09
CA ILE A 35 28.51 -35.73 13.20
C ILE A 35 28.04 -36.97 12.42
N THR A 36 28.98 -37.78 11.93
CA THR A 36 28.69 -38.99 11.14
C THR A 36 28.38 -40.22 12.00
N SER A 37 28.66 -40.18 13.30
CA SER A 37 28.33 -41.25 14.24
C SER A 37 26.88 -41.21 14.72
N GLU A 38 26.38 -42.35 15.19
CA GLU A 38 25.05 -42.50 15.80
C GLU A 38 24.78 -41.59 17.02
N ARG A 39 25.79 -40.92 17.59
CA ARG A 39 25.70 -40.12 18.82
C ARG A 39 24.56 -39.11 18.80
N TYR A 40 24.32 -38.46 17.66
CA TYR A 40 23.32 -37.39 17.53
C TYR A 40 22.05 -37.83 16.79
N ARG A 41 21.92 -39.11 16.41
CA ARG A 41 20.79 -39.57 15.57
C ARG A 41 19.46 -39.32 16.27
N ASP A 42 19.31 -39.82 17.49
CA ASP A 42 18.07 -39.73 18.25
C ASP A 42 17.64 -38.26 18.49
N SER A 43 18.57 -37.37 18.86
CA SER A 43 18.26 -35.95 19.05
C SER A 43 17.89 -35.25 17.74
N THR A 44 18.56 -35.58 16.64
CA THR A 44 18.29 -34.99 15.32
C THR A 44 16.94 -35.45 14.76
N GLU A 45 16.64 -36.75 14.83
CA GLU A 45 15.37 -37.32 14.39
C GLU A 45 14.19 -36.80 15.22
N LYS A 46 14.35 -36.69 16.55
CA LYS A 46 13.33 -36.07 17.43
C LYS A 46 13.10 -34.59 17.10
N HIS A 47 14.16 -33.82 16.81
CA HIS A 47 14.02 -32.43 16.41
C HIS A 47 13.18 -32.28 15.14
N ARG A 48 13.45 -33.10 14.11
CA ARG A 48 12.70 -33.11 12.85
C ARG A 48 11.26 -33.55 13.06
N TYR A 49 11.04 -34.63 13.84
CA TYR A 49 9.70 -35.09 14.20
C TYR A 49 8.84 -33.97 14.82
N TYR A 50 9.40 -33.23 15.79
CA TYR A 50 8.67 -32.13 16.42
C TYR A 50 8.38 -30.98 15.46
N LEU A 51 9.31 -30.63 14.56
CA LEU A 51 9.05 -29.62 13.52
C LEU A 51 7.93 -30.06 12.56
N ASP A 52 7.96 -31.31 12.10
CA ASP A 52 6.95 -31.86 11.17
C ASP A 52 5.54 -31.91 11.79
N HIS A 53 5.44 -31.94 13.13
CA HIS A 53 4.18 -31.93 13.88
C HIS A 53 3.83 -30.54 14.46
N GLY A 54 4.52 -29.47 14.03
CA GLY A 54 4.25 -28.10 14.47
C GLY A 54 4.59 -27.79 15.93
N GLN A 55 5.40 -28.61 16.58
CA GLN A 55 5.81 -28.48 17.98
C GLN A 55 7.13 -27.70 18.13
N GLU A 56 7.13 -26.44 17.70
CA GLU A 56 8.34 -25.59 17.64
C GLU A 56 9.05 -25.42 18.99
N SER A 57 8.30 -25.37 20.10
CA SER A 57 8.88 -25.21 21.45
C SER A 57 9.72 -26.42 21.87
N GLU A 58 9.27 -27.62 21.55
CA GLU A 58 9.98 -28.88 21.85
C GLU A 58 11.18 -29.07 20.92
N ALA A 59 11.04 -28.76 19.62
CA ALA A 59 12.18 -28.69 18.70
C ALA A 59 13.24 -27.70 19.20
N GLY A 60 12.82 -26.51 19.63
CA GLY A 60 13.72 -25.51 20.23
C GLY A 60 14.43 -25.98 21.50
N ARG A 61 13.79 -26.82 22.34
CA ARG A 61 14.43 -27.41 23.53
C ARG A 61 15.57 -28.35 23.15
N ILE A 62 15.37 -29.20 22.13
CA ILE A 62 16.43 -30.09 21.63
C ILE A 62 17.61 -29.25 21.12
N LYS A 63 17.36 -28.23 20.28
CA LYS A 63 18.42 -27.37 19.72
C LYS A 63 19.20 -26.61 20.81
N ARG A 64 18.54 -26.18 21.90
CA ARG A 64 19.22 -25.53 23.05
C ARG A 64 20.05 -26.50 23.89
N GLY A 65 19.72 -27.79 23.87
CA GLY A 65 20.45 -28.85 24.57
C GLY A 65 21.57 -29.48 23.77
N ALA A 66 21.73 -29.12 22.49
CA ALA A 66 22.74 -29.70 21.61
C ALA A 66 24.17 -29.32 22.04
N GLU A 67 25.10 -30.26 21.83
CA GLU A 67 26.53 -29.99 21.88
C GLU A 67 26.91 -29.09 20.70
N PHE A 68 27.88 -28.20 20.89
CA PHE A 68 28.26 -27.24 19.85
C PHE A 68 29.75 -26.93 19.88
N ILE A 69 30.23 -26.36 18.79
CA ILE A 69 31.60 -25.85 18.67
C ILE A 69 31.61 -24.35 18.39
N THR A 70 32.75 -23.69 18.62
CA THR A 70 33.08 -22.40 18.00
C THR A 70 34.16 -22.63 16.95
N PRO A 71 33.82 -22.68 15.66
CA PRO A 71 34.75 -23.13 14.62
C PRO A 71 35.88 -22.12 14.38
N SER A 72 35.62 -20.82 14.49
CA SER A 72 36.57 -19.77 14.13
C SER A 72 37.57 -19.41 15.25
N VAL A 73 37.32 -19.82 16.49
CA VAL A 73 38.16 -19.43 17.65
C VAL A 73 38.33 -20.57 18.64
N ILE A 74 39.50 -20.60 19.28
CA ILE A 74 39.74 -21.37 20.50
C ILE A 74 39.40 -20.47 21.69
N CYS A 75 38.58 -21.01 22.59
CA CYS A 75 38.15 -20.37 23.82
C CYS A 75 38.64 -21.16 25.05
N GLN A 76 38.89 -20.46 26.16
CA GLN A 76 39.20 -21.04 27.47
C GLN A 76 38.48 -20.28 28.59
N GLY A 77 37.85 -21.00 29.52
CA GLY A 77 37.13 -20.40 30.67
C GLY A 77 35.78 -19.76 30.33
N GLY A 78 35.28 -19.94 29.10
CA GLY A 78 33.96 -19.48 28.67
C GLY A 78 33.85 -19.43 27.14
N ARG A 79 32.87 -18.68 26.62
CA ARG A 79 32.60 -18.57 25.17
C ARG A 79 32.47 -17.14 24.61
N SER A 80 32.45 -16.13 25.47
CA SER A 80 32.43 -14.72 25.02
C SER A 80 33.80 -14.29 24.52
N VAL A 81 33.86 -13.14 23.83
CA VAL A 81 35.08 -12.57 23.23
C VAL A 81 36.28 -12.54 24.17
N LYS A 82 36.09 -12.21 25.46
CA LYS A 82 37.16 -12.18 26.48
C LYS A 82 37.83 -13.54 26.77
N HIS A 83 37.21 -14.65 26.35
CA HIS A 83 37.70 -16.01 26.55
C HIS A 83 38.41 -16.56 25.32
N ILE A 84 38.50 -15.81 24.22
CA ILE A 84 39.25 -16.21 23.04
C ILE A 84 40.73 -16.25 23.38
N CYS A 85 41.37 -17.40 23.17
CA CYS A 85 42.81 -17.59 23.34
C CYS A 85 43.53 -17.88 22.01
N GLY A 86 42.80 -18.09 20.92
CA GLY A 86 43.39 -18.25 19.58
C GLY A 86 42.35 -18.16 18.46
N TYR A 87 42.81 -17.84 17.25
CA TYR A 87 42.03 -17.90 16.01
C TYR A 87 42.40 -19.16 15.24
N THR A 88 41.41 -19.86 14.68
CA THR A 88 41.63 -21.17 14.06
C THR A 88 41.93 -21.09 12.56
N GLY A 89 41.75 -19.91 11.94
CA GLY A 89 41.81 -19.76 10.49
C GLY A 89 40.56 -20.29 9.76
N ILE A 90 39.52 -20.69 10.48
CA ILE A 90 38.29 -21.26 9.91
C ILE A 90 37.19 -20.20 9.81
N GLY A 91 36.69 -19.96 8.60
CA GLY A 91 35.47 -19.20 8.36
C GLY A 91 34.22 -20.08 8.48
N MET A 92 33.08 -19.48 8.84
CA MET A 92 31.80 -20.19 8.97
C MET A 92 30.69 -19.52 8.15
N GLY A 93 29.92 -20.34 7.44
CA GLY A 93 28.67 -20.01 6.77
C GLY A 93 27.51 -20.85 7.29
N ASP A 94 26.33 -20.25 7.36
CA ASP A 94 25.08 -20.92 7.75
C ASP A 94 24.00 -20.55 6.72
N LEU A 95 23.46 -21.56 6.07
CA LEU A 95 22.37 -21.45 5.10
C LEU A 95 21.13 -22.08 5.74
N ASP A 96 20.11 -21.29 6.01
CA ASP A 96 18.84 -21.74 6.59
C ASP A 96 17.69 -21.57 5.57
N ASP A 97 16.50 -22.09 5.91
CA ASP A 97 15.26 -21.97 5.12
C ASP A 97 15.34 -22.48 3.66
N LEU A 98 16.16 -23.51 3.42
CA LEU A 98 16.29 -24.13 2.10
C LEU A 98 15.09 -25.05 1.81
N ALA A 99 14.68 -25.11 0.54
CA ALA A 99 13.64 -26.04 0.12
C ALA A 99 14.06 -27.52 0.33
N PRO A 100 13.11 -28.45 0.60
CA PRO A 100 13.41 -29.87 0.76
C PRO A 100 14.24 -30.42 -0.41
N GLY A 101 15.30 -31.16 -0.10
CA GLY A 101 16.23 -31.72 -1.09
C GLY A 101 17.36 -30.78 -1.53
N MET A 102 17.21 -29.46 -1.38
CA MET A 102 18.27 -28.49 -1.71
C MET A 102 19.55 -28.63 -0.88
N PRO A 103 19.50 -28.90 0.45
CA PRO A 103 20.72 -29.09 1.24
C PRO A 103 21.67 -30.13 0.67
N ARG A 104 21.15 -31.26 0.15
CA ARG A 104 21.96 -32.29 -0.49
C ARG A 104 22.65 -31.80 -1.76
N LEU A 105 21.92 -31.06 -2.61
CA LEU A 105 22.49 -30.48 -3.83
C LEU A 105 23.58 -29.45 -3.52
N ILE A 106 23.40 -28.66 -2.45
CA ILE A 106 24.42 -27.70 -1.99
C ILE A 106 25.66 -28.43 -1.49
N ILE A 107 25.51 -29.50 -0.70
CA ILE A 107 26.66 -30.32 -0.26
C ILE A 107 27.44 -30.88 -1.46
N GLU A 108 26.76 -31.39 -2.49
CA GLU A 108 27.44 -31.87 -3.72
C GLU A 108 28.24 -30.77 -4.44
N ARG A 109 27.75 -29.52 -4.45
CA ARG A 109 28.51 -28.38 -5.00
C ARG A 109 29.71 -28.01 -4.13
N LEU A 110 29.52 -27.99 -2.80
CA LEU A 110 30.59 -27.67 -1.84
C LEU A 110 31.72 -28.71 -1.86
N ARG A 111 31.44 -29.97 -2.20
CA ARG A 111 32.47 -31.02 -2.38
C ARG A 111 33.48 -30.72 -3.49
N LEU A 112 33.12 -29.87 -4.44
CA LEU A 112 33.99 -29.47 -5.56
C LEU A 112 34.79 -28.20 -5.25
N ASP A 113 34.48 -27.52 -4.14
CA ASP A 113 35.11 -26.27 -3.77
C ASP A 113 36.42 -26.52 -2.99
N PRO A 114 37.55 -25.93 -3.41
CA PRO A 114 38.85 -26.24 -2.84
C PRO A 114 39.06 -25.68 -1.42
N TYR A 115 38.22 -24.74 -0.96
CA TYR A 115 38.38 -24.06 0.32
C TYR A 115 37.55 -24.71 1.45
N VAL A 116 36.55 -25.53 1.11
CA VAL A 116 35.66 -26.17 2.08
C VAL A 116 36.43 -27.19 2.91
N LEU A 117 36.38 -27.03 4.24
CA LEU A 117 36.95 -27.97 5.22
C LEU A 117 35.91 -28.99 5.69
N LEU A 118 34.71 -28.52 6.04
CA LEU A 118 33.64 -29.36 6.58
C LEU A 118 32.29 -28.74 6.19
N ALA A 119 31.38 -29.55 5.67
CA ALA A 119 30.01 -29.14 5.41
C ALA A 119 29.03 -30.25 5.81
N TYR A 120 27.91 -29.88 6.43
CA TYR A 120 26.89 -30.85 6.86
C TYR A 120 25.50 -30.21 6.91
N ILE A 121 24.47 -31.04 6.80
CA ILE A 121 23.07 -30.66 6.89
C ILE A 121 22.69 -30.43 8.35
N THR A 122 22.03 -29.31 8.64
CA THR A 122 21.69 -28.89 10.01
C THR A 122 20.54 -29.70 10.61
N HIS A 123 20.26 -29.47 11.90
CA HIS A 123 19.24 -30.17 12.68
C HIS A 123 17.84 -30.19 12.03
N SER A 124 17.45 -29.12 11.32
CA SER A 124 16.15 -29.03 10.65
C SER A 124 16.04 -29.94 9.43
N GLY A 125 17.17 -30.33 8.81
CA GLY A 125 17.17 -30.98 7.51
C GLY A 125 16.98 -30.01 6.33
N LEU A 126 16.79 -28.72 6.61
CA LEU A 126 16.54 -27.65 5.63
C LEU A 126 17.63 -26.55 5.67
N GLY A 127 18.77 -26.83 6.28
CA GLY A 127 19.90 -25.92 6.30
C GLY A 127 21.23 -26.63 6.07
N VAL A 128 22.26 -25.88 5.72
CA VAL A 128 23.63 -26.36 5.52
C VAL A 128 24.58 -25.51 6.34
N ARG A 129 25.38 -26.17 7.17
CA ARG A 129 26.53 -25.56 7.84
C ARG A 129 27.77 -25.75 6.99
N LEU A 130 28.52 -24.68 6.79
CA LEU A 130 29.76 -24.68 6.01
C LEU A 130 30.92 -24.11 6.82
N PHE A 131 32.06 -24.80 6.83
CA PHE A 131 33.34 -24.30 7.30
C PHE A 131 34.37 -24.31 6.17
N PHE A 132 35.10 -23.22 6.01
CA PHE A 132 36.12 -23.05 4.97
C PHE A 132 37.43 -22.55 5.58
N LEU A 133 38.57 -22.93 4.99
CA LEU A 133 39.89 -22.53 5.46
C LEU A 133 40.27 -21.16 4.91
N THR A 134 40.96 -20.34 5.70
CA THR A 134 41.49 -19.04 5.29
C THR A 134 42.96 -18.90 5.68
N ASP A 135 43.67 -18.00 5.00
CA ASP A 135 45.05 -17.64 5.32
C ASP A 135 45.19 -16.66 6.49
N ILE A 136 44.07 -16.22 7.08
CA ILE A 136 44.03 -15.30 8.21
C ILE A 136 44.30 -16.03 9.52
N THR A 137 45.29 -15.54 10.26
CA THR A 137 45.68 -16.09 11.57
C THR A 137 45.31 -15.19 12.76
N ASP A 138 44.79 -13.98 12.51
CA ASP A 138 44.43 -13.00 13.53
C ASP A 138 42.92 -12.73 13.55
N VAL A 139 42.30 -12.93 14.72
CA VAL A 139 40.87 -12.75 14.97
C VAL A 139 40.36 -11.34 14.64
N ARG A 140 41.21 -10.31 14.68
CA ARG A 140 40.85 -8.94 14.34
C ARG A 140 40.31 -8.82 12.91
N TYR A 141 40.78 -9.67 12.00
CA TYR A 141 40.36 -9.68 10.60
C TYR A 141 39.22 -10.66 10.31
N HIS A 142 38.60 -11.26 11.33
CA HIS A 142 37.49 -12.21 11.15
C HIS A 142 36.30 -11.61 10.39
N ASN A 143 36.03 -10.31 10.54
CA ASN A 143 34.98 -9.65 9.75
C ASN A 143 35.31 -9.61 8.24
N ALA A 144 36.60 -9.50 7.87
CA ALA A 144 37.03 -9.57 6.48
C ALA A 144 36.87 -10.99 5.93
N VAL A 145 37.25 -12.01 6.72
CA VAL A 145 37.03 -13.43 6.44
C VAL A 145 35.55 -13.70 6.16
N TYR A 146 34.67 -13.29 7.08
CA TYR A 146 33.24 -13.50 6.92
C TYR A 146 32.68 -12.79 5.68
N ARG A 147 33.02 -11.51 5.46
CA ARG A 147 32.50 -10.73 4.33
C ARG A 147 32.90 -11.32 2.98
N GLN A 148 34.18 -11.66 2.81
CA GLN A 148 34.70 -12.21 1.56
C GLN A 148 34.24 -13.65 1.32
N GLY A 149 34.23 -14.49 2.37
CA GLY A 149 33.68 -15.84 2.27
C GLY A 149 32.18 -15.83 1.95
N LYS A 150 31.39 -14.96 2.60
CA LYS A 150 29.98 -14.75 2.27
C LYS A 150 29.80 -14.39 0.80
N ALA A 151 30.48 -13.36 0.32
CA ALA A 151 30.35 -12.92 -1.07
C ALA A 151 30.68 -14.06 -2.07
N TYR A 152 31.75 -14.82 -1.78
CA TYR A 152 32.16 -15.95 -2.61
C TYR A 152 31.09 -17.06 -2.64
N TYR A 153 30.62 -17.52 -1.48
CA TYR A 153 29.70 -18.64 -1.41
C TYR A 153 28.25 -18.28 -1.78
N GLU A 154 27.80 -17.04 -1.55
CA GLU A 154 26.52 -16.56 -2.07
C GLU A 154 26.52 -16.56 -3.61
N GLN A 155 27.65 -16.19 -4.22
CA GLN A 155 27.83 -16.27 -5.67
C GLN A 155 27.87 -17.73 -6.16
N LEU A 156 28.63 -18.61 -5.49
CA LEU A 156 28.78 -20.01 -5.88
C LEU A 156 27.47 -20.80 -5.75
N LEU A 157 26.72 -20.55 -4.68
CA LEU A 157 25.54 -21.36 -4.32
C LEU A 157 24.23 -20.72 -4.76
N SER A 158 24.21 -19.41 -5.04
CA SER A 158 22.99 -18.61 -5.31
C SER A 158 22.01 -18.60 -4.13
N HIS A 159 22.52 -18.68 -2.90
CA HIS A 159 21.75 -18.66 -1.66
C HIS A 159 22.43 -17.78 -0.62
N SER A 160 21.65 -17.05 0.18
CA SER A 160 22.17 -16.08 1.17
C SER A 160 22.71 -16.73 2.44
N PHE A 161 23.73 -16.11 3.05
CA PHE A 161 24.29 -16.53 4.34
C PHE A 161 23.67 -15.76 5.52
N ASP A 162 23.51 -16.44 6.67
CA ASP A 162 23.13 -15.80 7.94
C ASP A 162 24.16 -14.73 8.37
N GLU A 163 23.67 -13.53 8.67
CA GLU A 163 24.40 -12.36 9.18
C GLU A 163 25.04 -12.56 10.56
N HIS A 164 24.57 -13.53 11.34
CA HIS A 164 25.10 -13.79 12.68
C HIS A 164 26.49 -14.44 12.68
N CYS A 165 26.90 -15.02 11.55
CA CYS A 165 28.20 -15.68 11.36
C CYS A 165 29.38 -14.69 11.31
N LYS A 166 29.14 -13.37 11.28
CA LYS A 166 30.19 -12.33 11.42
C LYS A 166 30.83 -12.26 12.81
N ASN A 167 30.21 -12.89 13.81
CA ASN A 167 30.74 -12.92 15.17
C ASN A 167 31.72 -14.09 15.32
N ALA A 168 33.00 -13.81 15.63
CA ALA A 168 34.04 -14.85 15.73
C ALA A 168 33.73 -15.95 16.75
N THR A 169 32.97 -15.64 17.80
CA THR A 169 32.52 -16.61 18.82
C THR A 169 31.19 -17.28 18.47
N ARG A 170 30.72 -17.19 17.22
CA ARG A 170 29.45 -17.81 16.80
C ARG A 170 29.55 -19.32 16.96
N THR A 171 28.51 -19.90 17.53
CA THR A 171 28.44 -21.32 17.82
C THR A 171 27.81 -22.09 16.67
N SER A 172 28.26 -23.32 16.47
CA SER A 172 27.66 -24.29 15.56
C SER A 172 27.23 -25.53 16.31
N ASN A 173 25.91 -25.74 16.39
CA ASN A 173 25.35 -26.94 17.00
C ASN A 173 25.65 -28.16 16.12
N LEU A 174 26.06 -29.26 16.76
CA LEU A 174 26.35 -30.52 16.09
C LEU A 174 25.11 -31.41 16.04
N CYS A 175 24.84 -32.00 14.88
CA CYS A 175 23.75 -32.93 14.63
C CYS A 175 24.24 -34.17 13.89
N TYR A 176 23.33 -35.13 13.71
CA TYR A 176 23.58 -36.31 12.90
C TYR A 176 23.42 -36.00 11.42
N ASP A 177 24.50 -36.19 10.67
CA ASP A 177 24.50 -36.18 9.22
C ASP A 177 25.50 -37.24 8.71
N PRO A 178 25.01 -38.41 8.25
CA PRO A 178 25.89 -39.46 7.74
C PRO A 178 26.54 -39.08 6.40
N ASP A 179 25.99 -38.09 5.68
CA ASP A 179 26.45 -37.67 4.36
C ASP A 179 27.37 -36.43 4.43
N ALA A 180 27.76 -36.01 5.63
CA ALA A 180 28.63 -34.87 5.87
C ALA A 180 29.93 -34.97 5.06
N TYR A 181 30.44 -33.83 4.58
CA TYR A 181 31.67 -33.76 3.81
C TYR A 181 32.81 -33.20 4.65
N TYR A 182 33.98 -33.84 4.62
CA TYR A 182 35.19 -33.38 5.29
C TYR A 182 36.39 -33.47 4.34
N ASN A 183 37.12 -32.38 4.20
CA ASN A 183 38.31 -32.27 3.35
C ASN A 183 39.51 -31.78 4.17
N PRO A 184 40.38 -32.69 4.67
CA PRO A 184 41.59 -32.30 5.39
C PRO A 184 42.63 -31.60 4.49
N ALA A 185 42.52 -31.73 3.17
CA ALA A 185 43.41 -31.14 2.17
C ALA A 185 42.89 -29.80 1.61
N ALA A 186 41.92 -29.17 2.26
CA ALA A 186 41.41 -27.86 1.84
C ALA A 186 42.53 -26.81 1.76
N VAL A 187 42.49 -25.99 0.71
CA VAL A 187 43.44 -24.90 0.51
C VAL A 187 42.95 -23.66 1.28
N PRO A 188 43.82 -22.87 1.93
CA PRO A 188 43.42 -21.60 2.52
C PRO A 188 42.91 -20.62 1.44
N MET A 189 41.68 -20.13 1.61
CA MET A 189 41.16 -19.01 0.83
C MET A 189 41.94 -17.74 1.20
N HIS A 190 42.48 -17.05 0.19
CA HIS A 190 43.13 -15.77 0.40
C HIS A 190 42.10 -14.69 0.74
N ILE A 191 42.31 -13.99 1.86
CA ILE A 191 41.45 -12.89 2.29
C ILE A 191 42.22 -11.58 2.16
N GLY A 192 41.73 -10.70 1.30
CA GLY A 192 42.30 -9.36 1.15
C GLY A 192 42.08 -8.55 2.43
N ILE A 193 43.16 -8.21 3.14
CA ILE A 193 43.11 -7.24 4.23
C ILE A 193 43.27 -5.85 3.60
N PRO A 194 42.33 -4.92 3.76
CA PRO A 194 42.51 -3.55 3.28
C PRO A 194 43.77 -2.92 3.91
N GLU A 195 44.63 -2.29 3.10
CA GLU A 195 45.65 -1.37 3.60
C GLU A 195 44.98 -0.24 4.40
N GLU A 196 45.68 0.36 5.37
CA GLU A 196 45.16 1.29 6.39
C GLU A 196 44.52 2.58 5.83
N GLU A 197 43.38 2.49 5.14
CA GLU A 197 42.45 3.58 4.83
C GLU A 197 41.06 2.96 4.60
N ASP A 198 40.47 2.48 5.70
CA ASP A 198 39.02 2.31 5.96
C ASP A 198 38.79 1.20 7.02
N LEU A 199 39.31 1.43 8.23
CA LEU A 199 38.88 0.66 9.40
C LEU A 199 37.58 1.27 9.95
N PRO A 200 36.48 0.51 10.06
CA PRO A 200 35.44 0.84 11.02
C PRO A 200 36.09 0.87 12.40
N ALA A 201 35.88 1.98 13.12
CA ALA A 201 36.47 2.31 14.41
C ALA A 201 36.87 1.10 15.27
N ALA A 202 38.13 1.10 15.71
CA ALA A 202 38.63 0.26 16.80
C ALA A 202 37.57 0.09 17.89
N VAL A 203 37.48 -1.12 18.45
CA VAL A 203 36.77 -1.35 19.73
C VAL A 203 37.27 -0.28 20.68
N ARG A 204 36.40 0.71 20.93
CA ARG A 204 36.78 1.87 21.72
C ARG A 204 37.28 1.35 23.06
N PRO A 205 38.43 1.83 23.57
CA PRO A 205 38.81 1.53 24.94
C PRO A 205 37.61 1.84 25.84
N ARG A 206 37.42 1.04 26.89
CA ARG A 206 36.36 1.27 27.88
C ARG A 206 36.36 2.76 28.20
N LYS A 207 35.23 3.44 28.01
CA LYS A 207 35.14 4.87 28.22
C LYS A 207 35.29 5.14 29.71
N THR A 208 36.51 5.43 30.15
CA THR A 208 36.81 5.86 31.51
C THR A 208 36.38 7.31 31.62
N PHE A 209 35.40 7.59 32.47
CA PHE A 209 35.01 8.94 32.83
C PHE A 209 36.05 9.53 33.78
N HIS A 210 36.31 10.83 33.67
CA HIS A 210 37.17 11.57 34.58
C HIS A 210 36.40 12.81 35.03
N ALA A 211 35.89 12.78 36.26
CA ALA A 211 35.24 13.91 36.89
C ALA A 211 36.23 14.73 37.72
N THR A 212 36.00 16.05 37.78
CA THR A 212 36.67 16.88 38.80
C THR A 212 36.01 16.64 40.16
N VAL A 213 36.79 16.76 41.23
CA VAL A 213 36.31 16.59 42.62
C VAL A 213 35.06 17.41 42.89
N ASP A 214 35.04 18.70 42.53
CA ASP A 214 33.91 19.58 42.87
C ASP A 214 32.59 19.11 42.24
N LYS A 215 32.63 18.68 40.98
CA LYS A 215 31.44 18.21 40.26
C LYS A 215 31.00 16.84 40.76
N ALA A 216 31.96 15.96 41.07
CA ALA A 216 31.68 14.66 41.65
C ALA A 216 31.10 14.80 43.07
N ALA A 217 31.60 15.69 43.91
CA ALA A 217 31.13 15.92 45.27
C ALA A 217 29.64 16.32 45.30
N VAL A 218 29.22 17.21 44.40
CA VAL A 218 27.80 17.58 44.28
C VAL A 218 26.94 16.36 43.91
N ALA A 219 27.36 15.56 42.93
CA ALA A 219 26.63 14.36 42.51
C ALA A 219 26.61 13.27 43.59
N VAL A 220 27.72 13.07 44.30
CA VAL A 220 27.86 12.10 45.40
C VAL A 220 26.88 12.42 46.53
N ARG A 221 26.81 13.68 46.98
CA ARG A 221 25.86 14.10 48.03
C ARG A 221 24.41 13.83 47.63
N ALA A 222 24.03 14.24 46.42
CA ALA A 222 22.68 14.02 45.92
C ALA A 222 22.31 12.53 45.81
N LEU A 223 23.24 11.69 45.35
CA LEU A 223 23.00 10.25 45.22
C LEU A 223 22.94 9.52 46.57
N LEU A 224 23.79 9.91 47.54
CA LEU A 224 23.73 9.34 48.89
C LEU A 224 22.43 9.74 49.61
N GLU A 225 21.97 10.98 49.43
CA GLU A 225 20.67 11.43 49.93
C GLU A 225 19.52 10.64 49.29
N GLN A 226 19.55 10.42 47.97
CA GLN A 226 18.56 9.60 47.27
C GLN A 226 18.56 8.15 47.75
N GLN A 227 19.73 7.61 48.13
CA GLN A 227 19.87 6.28 48.73
C GLN A 227 19.48 6.24 50.22
N GLY A 228 19.06 7.37 50.80
CA GLY A 228 18.69 7.48 52.21
C GLY A 228 19.88 7.38 53.17
N LYS A 229 21.12 7.45 52.66
CA LYS A 229 22.33 7.44 53.49
C LYS A 229 22.55 8.82 54.08
N ARG A 230 22.83 8.88 55.38
CA ARG A 230 23.10 10.13 56.11
C ARG A 230 24.35 9.99 56.96
N TYR A 231 25.19 11.01 56.94
CA TYR A 231 26.37 11.09 57.81
C TYR A 231 25.94 11.38 59.26
N THR A 232 25.73 10.32 60.04
CA THR A 232 25.16 10.35 61.41
C THR A 232 25.79 9.28 62.30
N GLU A 233 25.68 9.46 63.62
CA GLU A 233 26.24 8.55 64.63
C GLU A 233 25.82 7.09 64.40
N GLY A 234 26.80 6.18 64.31
CA GLY A 234 26.60 4.76 63.99
C GLY A 234 26.67 4.41 62.49
N ASN A 235 26.58 5.37 61.58
CA ASN A 235 26.59 5.15 60.11
C ASN A 235 27.73 5.86 59.37
N TYR A 236 28.65 6.52 60.08
CA TYR A 236 29.73 7.30 59.47
C TYR A 236 30.60 6.49 58.49
N ASN A 237 30.99 5.27 58.87
CA ASN A 237 31.87 4.44 58.03
C ASN A 237 31.20 3.99 56.72
N ASP A 238 29.91 3.61 56.77
CA ASP A 238 29.15 3.22 55.57
C ASP A 238 28.95 4.41 54.62
N TYR A 239 28.64 5.60 55.16
CA TYR A 239 28.48 6.81 54.36
C TYR A 239 29.79 7.21 53.66
N VAL A 240 30.89 7.27 54.42
CA VAL A 240 32.22 7.64 53.92
C VAL A 240 32.73 6.65 52.88
N SER A 241 32.59 5.35 53.13
CA SER A 241 32.97 4.31 52.18
C SER A 241 32.16 4.44 50.88
N SER A 242 30.84 4.62 50.98
CA SER A 242 29.96 4.80 49.82
C SER A 242 30.29 6.06 49.02
N ALA A 243 30.65 7.14 49.70
CA ALA A 243 31.09 8.38 49.07
C ALA A 243 32.37 8.18 48.25
N LEU A 244 33.37 7.50 48.82
CA LEU A 244 34.63 7.21 48.14
C LEU A 244 34.48 6.22 46.98
N TYR A 245 33.61 5.22 47.10
CA TYR A 245 33.26 4.32 45.98
C TYR A 245 32.61 5.08 44.82
N LEU A 246 31.70 6.02 45.10
CA LEU A 246 31.11 6.85 44.04
C LEU A 246 32.13 7.81 43.42
N MET A 247 33.07 8.37 44.20
CA MET A 247 34.19 9.16 43.67
C MET A 247 35.07 8.33 42.71
N ASN A 248 35.35 7.07 43.08
CA ASN A 248 36.08 6.13 42.22
C ASN A 248 35.28 5.81 40.94
N ASP A 249 33.98 5.51 41.06
CA ASP A 249 33.09 5.23 39.93
C ASP A 249 33.03 6.39 38.93
N PHE A 250 33.06 7.64 39.40
CA PHE A 250 33.10 8.83 38.53
C PHE A 250 34.49 9.17 37.98
N GLY A 251 35.51 8.42 38.40
CA GLY A 251 36.89 8.53 37.91
C GLY A 251 37.65 9.72 38.45
N VAL A 252 37.37 10.12 39.69
CA VAL A 252 38.16 11.12 40.44
C VAL A 252 39.44 10.45 40.93
N ALA A 253 40.61 11.04 40.71
CA ALA A 253 41.89 10.48 41.17
C ALA A 253 41.92 10.29 42.70
N ARG A 254 42.60 9.23 43.15
CA ARG A 254 42.65 8.82 44.57
C ARG A 254 43.12 9.95 45.48
N GLU A 255 44.19 10.63 45.10
CA GLU A 255 44.78 11.71 45.90
C GLU A 255 43.77 12.84 46.10
N MET A 256 43.07 13.23 45.03
CA MET A 256 42.08 14.30 45.07
C MET A 256 40.81 13.91 45.85
N ALA A 257 40.37 12.66 45.73
CA ALA A 257 39.23 12.14 46.50
C ALA A 257 39.55 12.04 48.00
N LEU A 258 40.81 11.72 48.35
CA LEU A 258 41.26 11.66 49.74
C LEU A 258 41.39 13.06 50.36
N GLU A 259 41.95 14.02 49.62
CA GLU A 259 41.99 15.43 50.06
C GLU A 259 40.59 15.97 50.31
N TRP A 260 39.65 15.74 49.38
CA TRP A 260 38.25 16.09 49.57
C TRP A 260 37.63 15.42 50.79
N ALA A 261 37.90 14.12 51.01
CA ALA A 261 37.35 13.40 52.17
C ALA A 261 37.88 13.96 53.51
N PHE A 262 39.12 14.46 53.57
CA PHE A 262 39.65 15.13 54.76
C PHE A 262 38.98 16.46 55.06
N GLU A 263 38.51 17.17 54.03
CA GLU A 263 37.79 18.44 54.19
C GLU A 263 36.30 18.23 54.48
N GLU A 264 35.68 17.26 53.80
CA GLU A 264 34.25 16.95 53.93
C GLU A 264 33.91 16.27 55.26
N PHE A 265 34.82 15.43 55.77
CA PHE A 265 34.64 14.65 57.00
C PHE A 265 35.73 14.99 58.04
N PRO A 266 35.78 16.23 58.55
CA PRO A 266 36.88 16.69 59.42
C PRO A 266 36.89 16.02 60.79
N ASP A 267 35.75 15.45 61.20
CA ASP A 267 35.55 14.72 62.45
C ASP A 267 35.88 13.22 62.35
N TYR A 268 36.16 12.71 61.15
CA TYR A 268 36.53 11.31 60.92
C TYR A 268 38.06 11.11 61.03
N ASN A 269 38.48 9.96 61.55
CA ASN A 269 39.90 9.65 61.71
C ASN A 269 40.63 9.61 60.34
N ARG A 270 41.68 10.42 60.19
CA ARG A 270 42.43 10.57 58.92
C ARG A 270 43.13 9.29 58.46
N ASP A 271 43.71 8.51 59.36
CA ASP A 271 44.38 7.25 59.02
C ASP A 271 43.35 6.22 58.54
N ALA A 272 42.15 6.21 59.13
CA ALA A 272 41.04 5.39 58.69
C ALA A 272 40.52 5.81 57.30
N LEU A 273 40.41 7.11 56.99
CA LEU A 273 40.06 7.60 55.65
C LEU A 273 41.10 7.18 54.59
N ALA A 274 42.38 7.32 54.91
CA ALA A 274 43.46 6.90 54.01
C ALA A 274 43.44 5.39 53.74
N SER A 275 43.08 4.59 54.76
CA SER A 275 42.89 3.14 54.63
C SER A 275 41.69 2.79 53.74
N ILE A 276 40.52 3.43 53.96
CA ILE A 276 39.31 3.22 53.15
C ILE A 276 39.57 3.62 51.69
N ALA A 277 40.12 4.81 51.44
CA ALA A 277 40.47 5.25 50.09
C ALA A 277 41.51 4.33 49.43
N GLY A 278 42.47 3.81 50.21
CA GLY A 278 43.40 2.78 49.76
C GLY A 278 42.69 1.51 49.28
N SER A 279 41.73 1.00 50.06
CA SER A 279 40.95 -0.19 49.70
C SER A 279 40.05 0.03 48.48
N VAL A 280 39.34 1.16 48.43
CA VAL A 280 38.40 1.49 47.35
C VAL A 280 39.13 1.61 46.00
N TYR A 281 40.26 2.30 45.98
CA TYR A 281 41.00 2.57 44.74
C TYR A 281 41.90 1.42 44.26
N LEU A 282 41.93 0.28 44.98
CA LEU A 282 42.46 -0.98 44.44
C LEU A 282 41.53 -1.57 43.35
N HIS A 283 40.24 -1.21 43.36
CA HIS A 283 39.25 -1.58 42.34
C HIS A 283 39.41 -0.72 41.08
N THR A 284 40.56 -0.87 40.42
CA THR A 284 40.92 -0.14 39.18
C THR A 284 39.98 -0.42 38.00
N ASP A 285 39.25 -1.54 38.06
CA ASP A 285 38.21 -1.92 37.11
C ASP A 285 36.86 -1.22 37.38
N GLU A 286 36.66 -0.61 38.54
CA GLU A 286 35.48 0.20 38.87
C GLU A 286 35.73 1.70 38.67
N HIS A 287 37.00 2.09 38.49
CA HIS A 287 37.41 3.47 38.28
C HIS A 287 36.85 4.06 36.97
N GLY A 288 36.15 5.20 37.07
CA GLY A 288 35.64 5.93 35.91
C GLY A 288 34.60 5.16 35.10
N THR A 289 33.80 4.32 35.76
CA THR A 289 32.77 3.50 35.11
C THR A 289 31.41 4.18 34.96
N LYS A 290 31.15 5.23 35.74
CA LYS A 290 29.92 6.02 35.70
C LYS A 290 30.21 7.44 35.21
N ALA A 291 29.34 7.94 34.34
CA ALA A 291 29.30 9.37 34.03
C ALA A 291 28.64 10.12 35.20
N LEU A 292 29.01 11.38 35.42
CA LEU A 292 28.22 12.26 36.27
C LEU A 292 26.77 12.32 35.75
N PRO A 293 25.76 12.31 36.64
CA PRO A 293 24.37 12.55 36.26
C PRO A 293 24.27 13.82 35.41
N LYS A 294 23.64 13.73 34.23
CA LYS A 294 23.49 14.89 33.35
C LYS A 294 22.60 15.90 34.04
N ASP A 295 23.12 17.10 34.23
CA ASP A 295 22.32 18.24 34.63
C ASP A 295 21.28 18.51 33.52
N ASN A 296 20.00 18.26 33.80
CA ASN A 296 18.90 18.44 32.85
C ASN A 296 18.41 19.90 32.79
N SER A 297 19.13 20.83 33.45
CA SER A 297 18.79 22.25 33.52
C SER A 297 18.81 23.03 32.19
N GLY A 298 19.02 22.36 31.05
CA GLY A 298 19.07 23.00 29.72
C GLY A 298 18.54 22.20 28.53
N LYS A 299 17.79 21.09 28.73
CA LYS A 299 17.10 20.44 27.60
C LYS A 299 15.79 21.17 27.31
N LEU A 300 15.61 21.61 26.07
CA LEU A 300 14.32 22.03 25.55
C LEU A 300 13.31 20.90 25.81
N SER A 301 12.31 21.17 26.65
CA SER A 301 11.22 20.22 26.88
C SER A 301 10.44 20.07 25.56
N TYR A 302 10.18 18.83 25.15
CA TYR A 302 9.27 18.59 24.04
C TYR A 302 7.87 19.07 24.45
N ALA A 303 7.21 19.80 23.55
CA ALA A 303 5.83 20.19 23.74
C ALA A 303 4.95 18.93 23.78
N SER A 304 3.96 18.94 24.66
CA SER A 304 2.89 17.95 24.65
C SER A 304 2.06 18.04 23.37
N ILE A 305 1.35 16.96 23.04
CA ILE A 305 0.44 16.94 21.89
C ILE A 305 -0.62 18.04 22.03
N GLY A 306 -1.20 18.22 23.23
CA GLY A 306 -2.20 19.26 23.48
C GLY A 306 -1.71 20.69 23.27
N GLU A 307 -0.45 21.00 23.61
CA GLU A 307 0.14 22.30 23.33
C GLU A 307 0.33 22.54 21.82
N LEU A 308 0.75 21.52 21.08
CA LEU A 308 0.88 21.59 19.62
C LEU A 308 -0.49 21.75 18.94
N GLU A 309 -1.50 21.01 19.38
CA GLU A 309 -2.87 21.11 18.88
C GLU A 309 -3.47 22.51 19.13
N ALA A 310 -3.31 23.04 20.35
CA ALA A 310 -3.76 24.38 20.70
C ALA A 310 -3.03 25.44 19.86
N PHE A 311 -1.73 25.28 19.64
CA PHE A 311 -0.95 26.14 18.77
C PHE A 311 -1.46 26.11 17.32
N ILE A 312 -1.70 24.93 16.75
CA ILE A 312 -2.18 24.81 15.37
C ILE A 312 -3.54 25.51 15.21
N ARG A 313 -4.49 25.28 16.14
CA ARG A 313 -5.80 25.97 16.15
C ARG A 313 -5.68 27.49 16.26
N ALA A 314 -4.63 27.98 16.91
CA ALA A 314 -4.35 29.42 17.03
C ALA A 314 -3.62 30.01 15.82
N GLN A 315 -3.24 29.20 14.81
CA GLN A 315 -2.55 29.67 13.60
C GLN A 315 -3.41 29.57 12.34
N CYS A 316 -4.30 28.59 12.26
CA CYS A 316 -5.15 28.36 11.09
C CYS A 316 -6.37 27.50 11.44
N SER A 317 -7.33 27.48 10.52
CA SER A 317 -8.39 26.48 10.49
C SER A 317 -8.00 25.35 9.54
N LEU A 318 -8.17 24.10 9.99
CA LEU A 318 -7.89 22.90 9.21
C LEU A 318 -9.14 22.04 9.12
N ARG A 319 -9.35 21.43 7.96
CA ARG A 319 -10.41 20.43 7.76
C ARG A 319 -9.97 19.35 6.79
N TYR A 320 -10.57 18.18 6.88
CA TYR A 320 -10.29 17.06 5.98
C TYR A 320 -11.43 16.91 4.98
N ASN A 321 -11.21 17.31 3.74
CA ASN A 321 -12.16 17.12 2.66
C ASN A 321 -12.34 15.63 2.37
N VAL A 322 -13.47 15.07 2.82
CA VAL A 322 -13.75 13.64 2.70
C VAL A 322 -14.07 13.19 1.27
N VAL A 323 -14.39 14.13 0.37
CA VAL A 323 -14.68 13.84 -1.04
C VAL A 323 -13.37 13.71 -1.81
N LEU A 324 -12.48 14.70 -1.71
CA LEU A 324 -11.18 14.68 -2.38
C LEU A 324 -10.12 13.85 -1.63
N ALA A 325 -10.42 13.41 -0.41
CA ALA A 325 -9.49 12.78 0.51
C ALA A 325 -8.23 13.64 0.81
N ARG A 326 -8.40 14.97 0.87
CA ARG A 326 -7.32 15.96 1.05
C ARG A 326 -7.52 16.77 2.32
N ARG A 327 -6.42 17.30 2.85
CA ARG A 327 -6.44 18.24 3.97
C ARG A 327 -6.47 19.65 3.40
N GLU A 328 -7.34 20.48 3.95
CA GLU A 328 -7.51 21.87 3.56
C GLU A 328 -7.15 22.78 4.73
N ILE A 329 -6.56 23.92 4.40
CA ILE A 329 -6.13 24.96 5.34
C ILE A 329 -6.76 26.29 4.97
N CYS A 330 -7.07 27.10 5.98
CA CYS A 330 -7.41 28.51 5.86
C CYS A 330 -6.59 29.26 6.91
N TRP A 331 -5.70 30.15 6.49
CA TRP A 331 -4.95 30.99 7.42
C TRP A 331 -5.86 32.02 8.09
N LEU A 332 -5.44 32.57 9.24
CA LEU A 332 -6.26 33.54 9.99
C LEU A 332 -6.49 34.87 9.24
N ASP A 333 -5.60 35.20 8.31
CA ASP A 333 -5.67 36.36 7.43
C ASP A 333 -6.36 36.07 6.09
N GLU A 334 -6.87 34.84 5.89
CA GLU A 334 -7.57 34.39 4.70
C GLU A 334 -9.03 34.04 5.01
N THR A 335 -9.85 33.98 3.97
CA THR A 335 -11.28 33.65 4.05
C THR A 335 -11.60 32.27 3.51
N ASP A 336 -10.82 31.78 2.55
CA ASP A 336 -11.14 30.59 1.77
C ASP A 336 -10.19 29.44 2.08
N PHE A 337 -10.75 28.23 2.13
CA PHE A 337 -9.97 27.00 2.29
C PHE A 337 -9.37 26.52 0.96
N HIS A 338 -8.08 26.18 0.99
CA HIS A 338 -7.36 25.54 -0.12
C HIS A 338 -6.59 24.29 0.34
N ASP A 339 -6.13 23.50 -0.63
CA ASP A 339 -5.36 22.28 -0.37
C ASP A 339 -4.05 22.62 0.37
N ILE A 340 -3.80 21.94 1.50
CA ILE A 340 -2.56 22.14 2.25
C ILE A 340 -1.36 21.66 1.43
N THR A 341 -0.33 22.48 1.38
CA THR A 341 0.94 22.16 0.71
C THR A 341 2.01 21.70 1.69
N ASP A 342 3.01 20.95 1.21
CA ASP A 342 4.19 20.55 2.01
C ASP A 342 4.90 21.76 2.65
N ARG A 343 4.90 22.90 1.94
CA ARG A 343 5.45 24.17 2.44
C ARG A 343 4.68 24.67 3.65
N GLU A 344 3.35 24.60 3.63
CA GLU A 344 2.50 25.05 4.73
C GLU A 344 2.58 24.11 5.94
N GLU A 345 2.63 22.80 5.72
CA GLU A 345 2.91 21.83 6.79
C GLU A 345 4.23 22.15 7.49
N ASN A 346 5.29 22.38 6.72
CA ASN A 346 6.60 22.75 7.24
C ASN A 346 6.58 24.14 7.92
N THR A 347 5.79 25.07 7.40
CA THR A 347 5.63 26.42 7.99
C THR A 347 4.98 26.35 9.36
N LEU A 348 3.89 25.57 9.51
CA LEU A 348 3.24 25.33 10.80
C LEU A 348 4.21 24.73 11.82
N TRP A 349 4.97 23.70 11.42
CA TRP A 349 5.96 23.07 12.27
C TRP A 349 7.05 24.05 12.71
N LEU A 350 7.63 24.81 11.78
CA LEU A 350 8.68 25.79 12.09
C LEU A 350 8.17 26.95 12.95
N ARG A 351 6.92 27.40 12.78
CA ARG A 351 6.31 28.41 13.66
C ARG A 351 6.15 27.87 15.09
N ALA A 352 5.76 26.60 15.26
CA ALA A 352 5.69 25.96 16.59
C ALA A 352 7.07 25.94 17.27
N GLN A 353 8.13 25.54 16.54
CA GLN A 353 9.50 25.56 17.05
C GLN A 353 9.94 26.96 17.51
N LYS A 354 9.62 28.00 16.72
CA LYS A 354 9.92 29.40 17.05
C LYS A 354 9.12 29.93 18.24
N ALA A 355 7.97 29.33 18.53
CA ALA A 355 7.17 29.60 19.72
C ALA A 355 7.64 28.79 20.95
N ASN A 356 8.82 28.17 20.90
CA ASN A 356 9.38 27.27 21.92
C ASN A 356 8.55 25.99 22.16
N LEU A 357 7.71 25.59 21.20
CA LEU A 357 6.97 24.33 21.20
C LEU A 357 7.74 23.29 20.38
N TYR A 358 8.72 22.66 21.01
CA TYR A 358 9.64 21.74 20.33
C TYR A 358 8.99 20.38 20.08
N SER A 359 8.98 19.94 18.83
CA SER A 359 8.51 18.61 18.41
C SER A 359 9.34 18.05 17.25
N GLY A 360 9.40 16.71 17.14
CA GLY A 360 9.91 16.09 15.92
C GLY A 360 8.95 16.33 14.75
N GLN A 361 9.47 16.51 13.54
CA GLN A 361 8.64 16.75 12.35
C GLN A 361 7.61 15.62 12.13
N ASN A 362 8.00 14.36 12.34
CA ASN A 362 7.09 13.22 12.22
C ASN A 362 5.94 13.28 13.24
N THR A 363 6.19 13.69 14.49
CA THR A 363 5.15 13.86 15.51
C THR A 363 4.15 14.94 15.08
N PHE A 364 4.66 16.06 14.58
CA PHE A 364 3.83 17.15 14.07
C PHE A 364 2.96 16.71 12.89
N LEU A 365 3.55 16.00 11.92
CA LEU A 365 2.83 15.45 10.78
C LEU A 365 1.81 14.38 11.19
N SER A 366 2.08 13.59 12.22
CA SER A 366 1.12 12.62 12.77
C SER A 366 -0.14 13.31 13.31
N ILE A 367 0.00 14.47 13.98
CA ILE A 367 -1.14 15.29 14.41
C ILE A 367 -1.97 15.71 13.19
N LEU A 368 -1.31 16.27 12.16
CA LEU A 368 -1.97 16.67 10.91
C LEU A 368 -2.56 15.52 10.08
N LYS A 369 -2.27 14.26 10.43
CA LYS A 369 -2.80 13.05 9.77
C LYS A 369 -3.74 12.25 10.67
N SER A 370 -4.16 12.83 11.79
CA SER A 370 -5.02 12.20 12.78
C SER A 370 -6.42 12.83 12.81
N GLU A 371 -7.27 12.30 13.70
CA GLU A 371 -8.61 12.82 13.97
C GLU A 371 -8.64 14.27 14.48
N PHE A 372 -7.48 14.84 14.83
CA PHE A 372 -7.35 16.26 15.15
C PHE A 372 -7.93 17.16 14.02
N ILE A 373 -7.74 16.77 12.76
CA ILE A 373 -8.38 17.43 11.62
C ILE A 373 -9.71 16.73 11.34
N THR A 374 -10.81 17.42 11.63
CA THR A 374 -12.16 16.87 11.45
C THR A 374 -12.55 16.75 9.97
N GLY A 375 -13.27 15.68 9.64
CA GLY A 375 -13.85 15.48 8.31
C GLY A 375 -14.87 16.56 7.95
N TYR A 376 -14.83 17.01 6.70
CA TYR A 376 -15.72 17.99 6.11
C TYR A 376 -16.18 17.48 4.74
N ASN A 377 -17.50 17.38 4.54
CA ASN A 377 -18.10 17.07 3.24
C ASN A 377 -18.63 18.37 2.60
N PRO A 378 -17.92 18.95 1.62
CA PRO A 378 -18.31 20.22 1.00
C PRO A 378 -19.65 20.16 0.28
N LEU A 379 -19.97 19.01 -0.34
CA LEU A 379 -21.23 18.84 -1.06
C LEU A 379 -22.41 18.79 -0.09
N ALA A 380 -22.29 17.99 0.98
CA ALA A 380 -23.33 17.93 2.01
C ALA A 380 -23.47 19.26 2.76
N ALA A 381 -22.36 19.90 3.12
CA ALA A 381 -22.37 21.19 3.83
C ALA A 381 -23.05 22.29 3.00
N TYR A 382 -22.84 22.32 1.68
CA TYR A 382 -23.56 23.26 0.82
C TYR A 382 -25.07 23.03 0.91
N VAL A 383 -25.52 21.78 0.79
CA VAL A 383 -26.93 21.42 0.79
C VAL A 383 -27.60 21.62 2.16
N GLU A 384 -26.87 21.39 3.25
CA GLU A 384 -27.35 21.59 4.62
C GLU A 384 -27.56 23.07 4.98
N ASN A 385 -26.83 23.98 4.34
CA ASN A 385 -26.95 25.43 4.56
C ASN A 385 -27.97 26.12 3.64
N LEU A 386 -28.66 25.38 2.78
CA LEU A 386 -29.65 25.94 1.87
C LEU A 386 -30.91 26.46 2.62
N PRO A 387 -31.53 27.54 2.12
CA PRO A 387 -32.83 27.97 2.62
C PRO A 387 -33.90 26.91 2.32
N VAL A 388 -34.98 26.92 3.10
CA VAL A 388 -36.15 26.10 2.82
C VAL A 388 -36.83 26.62 1.55
N TRP A 389 -37.12 25.72 0.61
CA TRP A 389 -37.85 26.07 -0.61
C TRP A 389 -39.28 26.52 -0.30
N ASP A 390 -39.74 27.57 -1.00
CA ASP A 390 -41.05 28.21 -0.79
C ASP A 390 -42.25 27.34 -1.20
N GLY A 391 -42.02 26.24 -1.92
CA GLY A 391 -43.06 25.35 -2.43
C GLY A 391 -43.85 25.90 -3.62
N GLN A 392 -43.52 27.09 -4.11
CA GLN A 392 -44.27 27.82 -5.14
C GLN A 392 -43.42 28.06 -6.39
N THR A 393 -42.17 28.50 -6.23
CA THR A 393 -41.31 28.90 -7.34
C THR A 393 -40.62 27.68 -7.95
N ASP A 394 -40.87 27.42 -9.24
CA ASP A 394 -40.30 26.27 -9.94
C ASP A 394 -38.92 26.60 -10.56
N TYR A 395 -37.90 26.66 -9.71
CA TYR A 395 -36.51 26.93 -10.10
C TYR A 395 -35.93 25.90 -11.08
N ILE A 396 -36.24 24.62 -10.90
CA ILE A 396 -35.79 23.54 -11.80
C ILE A 396 -36.33 23.78 -13.22
N SER A 397 -37.63 24.07 -13.37
CA SER A 397 -38.20 24.39 -14.69
C SER A 397 -37.61 25.68 -15.27
N ARG A 398 -37.36 26.70 -14.44
CA ARG A 398 -36.72 27.95 -14.87
C ARG A 398 -35.30 27.72 -15.42
N VAL A 399 -34.52 26.85 -14.79
CA VAL A 399 -33.18 26.50 -15.28
C VAL A 399 -33.28 25.62 -16.52
N ALA A 400 -34.24 24.69 -16.58
CA ALA A 400 -34.48 23.90 -17.78
C ALA A 400 -34.85 24.77 -18.99
N SER A 401 -35.64 25.85 -18.79
CA SER A 401 -36.02 26.77 -19.87
C SER A 401 -34.88 27.63 -20.42
N MET A 402 -33.69 27.60 -19.80
CA MET A 402 -32.49 28.24 -20.36
C MET A 402 -31.88 27.42 -21.51
N VAL A 403 -32.26 26.15 -21.66
CA VAL A 403 -31.78 25.25 -22.71
C VAL A 403 -32.92 25.02 -23.70
N HIS A 404 -32.80 25.61 -24.89
CA HIS A 404 -33.84 25.54 -25.93
C HIS A 404 -33.59 24.33 -26.81
N THR A 405 -34.52 23.40 -26.84
CA THR A 405 -34.38 22.09 -27.50
C THR A 405 -35.44 21.86 -28.55
N SER A 406 -35.35 20.75 -29.30
CA SER A 406 -36.43 20.34 -30.20
C SER A 406 -37.69 19.84 -29.48
N ASP A 407 -37.61 19.57 -28.17
CA ASP A 407 -38.73 19.11 -27.33
C ASP A 407 -38.50 19.55 -25.87
N ASP A 408 -38.82 20.81 -25.58
CA ASP A 408 -38.56 21.43 -24.28
C ASP A 408 -39.33 20.77 -23.14
N THR A 409 -40.50 20.19 -23.45
CA THR A 409 -41.31 19.48 -22.45
C THR A 409 -40.63 18.19 -22.02
N ALA A 410 -40.10 17.41 -22.98
CA ALA A 410 -39.32 16.22 -22.67
C ALA A 410 -38.02 16.58 -21.93
N PHE A 411 -37.31 17.64 -22.36
CA PHE A 411 -36.09 18.08 -21.69
C PHE A 411 -36.35 18.50 -20.24
N ALA A 412 -37.37 19.33 -19.97
CA ALA A 412 -37.71 19.77 -18.62
C ALA A 412 -38.04 18.60 -17.68
N LEU A 413 -38.74 17.57 -18.17
CA LEU A 413 -39.02 16.34 -17.42
C LEU A 413 -37.74 15.55 -17.12
N HIS A 414 -36.90 15.33 -18.13
CA HIS A 414 -35.63 14.62 -17.99
C HIS A 414 -34.68 15.34 -17.03
N PHE A 415 -34.51 16.65 -17.20
CA PHE A 415 -33.68 17.49 -16.34
C PHE A 415 -34.16 17.45 -14.89
N ARG A 416 -35.47 17.59 -14.63
CA ARG A 416 -36.01 17.53 -13.27
C ARG A 416 -35.70 16.20 -12.59
N LYS A 417 -35.97 15.07 -13.25
CA LYS A 417 -35.68 13.75 -12.68
C LYS A 417 -34.19 13.54 -12.46
N TRP A 418 -33.38 13.88 -13.46
CA TRP A 418 -31.93 13.72 -13.39
C TRP A 418 -31.31 14.60 -12.29
N PHE A 419 -31.77 15.84 -12.13
CA PHE A 419 -31.24 16.77 -11.12
C PHE A 419 -31.66 16.38 -9.70
N VAL A 420 -32.89 15.89 -9.49
CA VAL A 420 -33.29 15.34 -8.18
C VAL A 420 -32.52 14.04 -7.87
N ALA A 421 -32.22 13.21 -8.87
CA ALA A 421 -31.35 12.04 -8.71
C ALA A 421 -29.92 12.44 -8.34
N PHE A 422 -29.38 13.50 -8.96
CA PHE A 422 -28.09 14.09 -8.59
C PHE A 422 -28.06 14.55 -7.12
N MET A 423 -29.11 15.23 -6.65
CA MET A 423 -29.25 15.58 -5.23
C MET A 423 -29.28 14.37 -4.31
N ALA A 424 -29.95 13.29 -4.71
CA ALA A 424 -29.97 12.06 -3.94
C ALA A 424 -28.57 11.45 -3.79
N CYS A 425 -27.74 11.46 -4.84
CA CYS A 425 -26.36 10.95 -4.80
C CYS A 425 -25.44 11.75 -3.86
N ILE A 426 -25.67 13.06 -3.73
CA ILE A 426 -24.91 13.91 -2.80
C ILE A 426 -25.21 13.55 -1.35
N LEU A 427 -26.46 13.20 -1.05
CA LEU A 427 -26.97 13.03 0.32
C LEU A 427 -26.94 11.58 0.81
N ASP A 428 -27.12 10.61 -0.08
CA ASP A 428 -27.19 9.19 0.24
C ASP A 428 -26.10 8.41 -0.50
N LYS A 429 -25.22 7.77 0.27
CA LYS A 429 -24.05 7.03 -0.23
C LYS A 429 -24.43 5.72 -0.93
N GLU A 430 -25.65 5.23 -0.74
CA GLU A 430 -26.15 4.00 -1.36
C GLU A 430 -26.91 4.29 -2.68
N VAL A 431 -27.18 5.57 -2.97
CA VAL A 431 -27.92 5.98 -4.16
C VAL A 431 -26.96 6.40 -5.26
N VAL A 432 -27.21 5.90 -6.46
CA VAL A 432 -26.44 6.23 -7.66
C VAL A 432 -27.38 6.69 -8.77
N ASN A 433 -27.02 7.75 -9.48
CA ASN A 433 -27.77 8.23 -10.62
C ASN A 433 -27.41 7.39 -11.86
N HIS A 434 -28.30 6.46 -12.20
CA HIS A 434 -28.10 5.56 -13.35
C HIS A 434 -28.40 6.19 -14.71
N THR A 435 -28.71 7.48 -14.76
CA THR A 435 -29.06 8.20 -15.99
C THR A 435 -28.04 9.28 -16.33
N ILE A 436 -27.83 9.49 -17.62
CA ILE A 436 -26.89 10.43 -18.20
C ILE A 436 -27.69 11.45 -18.99
N LEU A 437 -27.60 12.71 -18.58
CA LEU A 437 -28.22 13.81 -19.33
C LEU A 437 -27.31 14.21 -20.50
N VAL A 438 -27.82 14.13 -21.73
CA VAL A 438 -27.01 14.32 -22.94
C VAL A 438 -27.53 15.51 -23.75
N LEU A 439 -26.66 16.48 -24.02
CA LEU A 439 -26.95 17.63 -24.89
C LEU A 439 -26.26 17.43 -26.24
N ILE A 440 -27.06 17.27 -27.29
CA ILE A 440 -26.58 17.18 -28.66
C ILE A 440 -26.95 18.46 -29.40
N GLY A 441 -26.03 19.09 -30.13
CA GLY A 441 -26.33 20.30 -30.89
C GLY A 441 -25.10 20.84 -31.59
N GLU A 442 -25.17 22.03 -32.17
CA GLU A 442 -24.02 22.65 -32.82
C GLU A 442 -22.88 22.93 -31.82
N GLN A 443 -21.65 23.04 -32.33
CA GLN A 443 -20.50 23.41 -31.51
C GLN A 443 -20.59 24.88 -31.11
N GLY A 444 -20.14 25.22 -29.90
CA GLY A 444 -20.09 26.62 -29.44
C GLY A 444 -21.37 27.15 -28.80
N ILE A 445 -22.44 26.36 -28.68
CA ILE A 445 -23.72 26.78 -28.07
C ILE A 445 -23.76 26.62 -26.53
N TYR A 446 -22.61 26.71 -25.86
CA TYR A 446 -22.48 26.64 -24.38
C TYR A 446 -22.86 25.31 -23.69
N LYS A 447 -22.93 24.17 -24.41
CA LYS A 447 -23.33 22.86 -23.82
C LYS A 447 -22.51 22.43 -22.59
N THR A 448 -21.18 22.39 -22.71
CA THR A 448 -20.30 22.05 -21.56
C THR A 448 -20.35 23.15 -20.51
N THR A 449 -20.43 24.41 -20.92
CA THR A 449 -20.52 25.57 -20.02
C THR A 449 -21.77 25.48 -19.14
N PHE A 450 -22.91 25.05 -19.68
CA PHE A 450 -24.15 24.83 -18.93
C PHE A 450 -23.95 23.79 -17.82
N PHE A 451 -23.34 22.65 -18.12
CA PHE A 451 -23.08 21.64 -17.10
C PHE A 451 -22.06 22.09 -16.05
N ASN A 452 -21.00 22.78 -16.45
CA ASN A 452 -20.03 23.34 -15.51
C ASN A 452 -20.69 24.36 -14.57
N LYS A 453 -21.47 25.28 -15.14
CA LYS A 453 -22.21 26.31 -14.41
C LYS A 453 -23.39 25.77 -13.62
N LEU A 454 -23.76 24.49 -13.76
CA LEU A 454 -24.80 23.89 -12.93
C LEU A 454 -24.34 23.69 -11.47
N LEU A 455 -23.02 23.58 -11.27
CA LEU A 455 -22.43 23.64 -9.93
C LEU A 455 -22.22 25.11 -9.51
N PRO A 456 -22.62 25.48 -8.28
CA PRO A 456 -22.36 26.82 -7.74
C PRO A 456 -20.84 27.08 -7.65
N PRO A 457 -20.39 28.35 -7.62
CA PRO A 457 -18.97 28.72 -7.62
C PRO A 457 -18.11 27.97 -6.59
N GLU A 458 -18.63 27.75 -5.39
CA GLU A 458 -17.96 27.05 -4.29
C GLU A 458 -17.74 25.56 -4.57
N LEU A 459 -18.57 24.97 -5.44
CA LEU A 459 -18.54 23.56 -5.83
C LEU A 459 -17.98 23.32 -7.24
N GLN A 460 -17.57 24.36 -7.98
CA GLN A 460 -17.05 24.18 -9.35
C GLN A 460 -15.84 23.25 -9.43
N ARG A 461 -15.03 23.16 -8.35
CA ARG A 461 -13.90 22.22 -8.28
C ARG A 461 -14.30 20.73 -8.33
N TYR A 462 -15.60 20.42 -8.15
CA TYR A 462 -16.16 19.06 -8.22
C TYR A 462 -16.79 18.75 -9.59
N PHE A 463 -16.56 19.59 -10.59
CA PHE A 463 -16.87 19.32 -11.99
C PHE A 463 -15.65 18.73 -12.70
N TYR A 464 -15.83 17.61 -13.40
CA TYR A 464 -14.77 16.97 -14.17
C TYR A 464 -15.17 16.77 -15.62
N THR A 465 -14.32 17.24 -16.54
CA THR A 465 -14.49 17.01 -17.97
C THR A 465 -13.65 15.81 -18.40
N LYS A 466 -14.31 14.77 -18.91
CA LYS A 466 -13.67 13.62 -19.53
C LYS A 466 -13.71 13.78 -21.05
N THR A 467 -12.53 13.96 -21.64
CA THR A 467 -12.34 13.86 -23.10
C THR A 467 -11.99 12.43 -23.51
N ASN A 468 -12.28 12.06 -24.75
CA ASN A 468 -11.98 10.73 -25.26
C ASN A 468 -10.46 10.49 -25.40
N SER A 469 -9.88 9.76 -24.43
CA SER A 469 -8.46 9.38 -24.43
C SER A 469 -8.20 7.99 -25.02
N GLY A 470 -9.23 7.30 -25.55
CA GLY A 470 -9.09 5.95 -26.10
C GLY A 470 -8.90 4.83 -25.07
N GLN A 471 -8.76 5.18 -23.78
CA GLN A 471 -8.54 4.24 -22.66
C GLN A 471 -9.20 4.79 -21.39
N MET A 472 -9.86 3.89 -20.67
CA MET A 472 -10.43 4.17 -19.35
C MET A 472 -9.44 3.67 -18.29
N THR A 473 -8.96 4.56 -17.42
CA THR A 473 -7.87 4.30 -16.47
C THR A 473 -8.40 4.03 -15.06
N LYS A 474 -7.50 3.67 -14.13
CA LYS A 474 -7.84 3.62 -12.70
C LYS A 474 -8.25 4.98 -12.16
N ASP A 475 -7.70 6.06 -12.71
CA ASP A 475 -8.03 7.42 -12.30
C ASP A 475 -9.47 7.77 -12.67
N ASP A 476 -10.01 7.25 -13.79
CA ASP A 476 -11.42 7.42 -14.15
C ASP A 476 -12.35 6.75 -13.13
N ASN A 477 -11.94 5.62 -12.55
CA ASN A 477 -12.71 5.00 -11.46
C ASN A 477 -12.64 5.85 -10.19
N LEU A 478 -11.49 6.44 -9.85
CA LEU A 478 -11.37 7.33 -8.69
C LEU A 478 -12.22 8.60 -8.85
N ALA A 479 -12.35 9.11 -10.09
CA ALA A 479 -13.18 10.27 -10.41
C ALA A 479 -14.65 10.10 -9.97
N LEU A 480 -15.19 8.86 -9.97
CA LEU A 480 -16.55 8.55 -9.49
C LEU A 480 -16.78 8.96 -8.02
N SER A 481 -15.72 9.00 -7.23
CA SER A 481 -15.76 9.32 -5.81
C SER A 481 -15.24 10.71 -5.47
N GLU A 482 -14.63 11.40 -6.44
CA GLU A 482 -13.97 12.70 -6.24
C GLU A 482 -14.77 13.87 -6.84
N PHE A 483 -15.61 13.61 -7.85
CA PHE A 483 -16.38 14.63 -8.57
C PHE A 483 -17.88 14.40 -8.44
N ALA A 484 -18.63 15.48 -8.23
CA ALA A 484 -20.09 15.44 -8.15
C ALA A 484 -20.72 15.31 -9.54
N LEU A 485 -20.11 15.96 -10.54
CA LEU A 485 -20.60 15.96 -11.92
C LEU A 485 -19.46 15.65 -12.89
N ILE A 486 -19.61 14.57 -13.64
CA ILE A 486 -18.67 14.15 -14.68
C ILE A 486 -19.31 14.40 -16.04
N CYS A 487 -18.70 15.28 -16.84
CA CYS A 487 -19.13 15.62 -18.18
C CYS A 487 -18.29 14.87 -19.22
N ILE A 488 -18.94 13.99 -19.98
CA ILE A 488 -18.32 13.30 -21.12
C ILE A 488 -18.44 14.18 -22.36
N GLU A 489 -17.33 14.76 -22.80
CA GLU A 489 -17.30 15.54 -24.04
C GLU A 489 -17.12 14.66 -25.26
N GLU A 490 -17.73 15.10 -26.36
CA GLU A 490 -17.70 14.39 -27.65
C GLU A 490 -18.16 12.94 -27.51
N ILE A 491 -19.33 12.74 -26.89
CA ILE A 491 -19.91 11.42 -26.66
C ILE A 491 -20.09 10.63 -27.96
N ASP A 492 -20.33 11.35 -29.06
CA ASP A 492 -20.45 10.83 -30.41
C ASP A 492 -19.13 10.28 -30.99
N ASN A 493 -17.99 10.60 -30.39
CA ASN A 493 -16.69 10.05 -30.76
C ASN A 493 -16.33 8.78 -29.96
N LEU A 494 -17.15 8.36 -28.99
CA LEU A 494 -16.88 7.15 -28.20
C LEU A 494 -17.09 5.88 -29.04
N ARG A 495 -16.13 4.96 -28.95
CA ARG A 495 -16.26 3.64 -29.58
C ARG A 495 -17.24 2.77 -28.79
N PRO A 496 -17.88 1.75 -29.40
CA PRO A 496 -18.85 0.89 -28.71
C PRO A 496 -18.33 0.25 -27.41
N ASN A 497 -17.05 -0.14 -27.37
CA ASN A 497 -16.43 -0.70 -26.16
C ASN A 497 -16.30 0.34 -25.03
N GLU A 498 -16.07 1.61 -25.36
CA GLU A 498 -15.98 2.71 -24.40
C GLU A 498 -17.37 3.07 -23.88
N LEU A 499 -18.37 3.10 -24.77
CA LEU A 499 -19.77 3.29 -24.41
C LEU A 499 -20.25 2.21 -23.42
N ASN A 500 -19.90 0.94 -23.66
CA ASN A 500 -20.24 -0.16 -22.77
C ASN A 500 -19.56 -0.05 -21.40
N ARG A 501 -18.32 0.44 -21.35
CA ARG A 501 -17.60 0.69 -20.09
C ARG A 501 -18.21 1.85 -19.32
N LEU A 502 -18.58 2.95 -20.00
CA LEU A 502 -19.29 4.07 -19.40
C LEU A 502 -20.63 3.62 -18.79
N LYS A 503 -21.40 2.80 -19.51
CA LYS A 503 -22.65 2.19 -18.99
C LYS A 503 -22.42 1.38 -17.71
N ALA A 504 -21.28 0.70 -17.60
CA ALA A 504 -20.90 -0.05 -16.40
C ALA A 504 -20.54 0.90 -15.25
N MET A 505 -19.72 1.93 -15.49
CA MET A 505 -19.33 2.93 -14.49
C MET A 505 -20.54 3.63 -13.86
N VAL A 506 -21.49 4.05 -14.69
CA VAL A 506 -22.73 4.72 -14.25
C VAL A 506 -23.58 3.84 -13.30
N THR A 507 -23.35 2.52 -13.30
CA THR A 507 -24.05 1.58 -12.41
C THR A 507 -23.22 1.06 -11.24
N MET A 508 -21.94 1.42 -11.14
CA MET A 508 -21.12 1.04 -9.99
C MET A 508 -21.67 1.70 -8.72
N SER A 509 -21.74 0.98 -7.60
CA SER A 509 -22.17 1.56 -6.32
C SER A 509 -21.03 2.24 -5.56
N ALA A 510 -19.81 1.75 -5.75
CA ALA A 510 -18.64 2.26 -5.06
C ALA A 510 -17.36 1.89 -5.81
N VAL A 511 -16.28 2.57 -5.45
CA VAL A 511 -14.92 2.36 -5.93
C VAL A 511 -14.12 1.68 -4.83
N ASN A 512 -13.45 0.59 -5.16
CA ASN A 512 -12.55 -0.13 -4.24
C ASN A 512 -11.15 -0.19 -4.84
N GLU A 513 -10.52 0.98 -4.94
CA GLU A 513 -9.21 1.17 -5.54
C GLU A 513 -8.22 1.73 -4.50
N ARG A 514 -6.93 1.54 -4.77
CA ARG A 514 -5.84 2.10 -3.98
C ARG A 514 -5.37 3.39 -4.65
N ALA A 515 -5.48 4.52 -3.97
CA ALA A 515 -4.87 5.76 -4.46
C ALA A 515 -3.34 5.66 -4.44
N ALA A 516 -2.67 6.49 -5.24
CA ALA A 516 -1.21 6.52 -5.25
C ALA A 516 -0.68 6.79 -3.82
N TYR A 517 0.34 6.03 -3.41
CA TYR A 517 0.99 6.12 -2.09
C TYR A 517 0.16 5.71 -0.85
N ASP A 518 -1.15 5.42 -0.99
CA ASP A 518 -1.93 4.80 0.08
C ASP A 518 -1.38 3.41 0.41
N ARG A 519 -1.46 2.95 1.66
CA ARG A 519 -1.05 1.58 2.03
C ARG A 519 -2.12 0.53 1.73
N ASN A 520 -3.39 0.91 1.87
CA ASN A 520 -4.54 0.02 1.76
C ASN A 520 -5.46 0.47 0.61
N LYS A 521 -6.30 -0.45 0.13
CA LYS A 521 -7.45 -0.08 -0.72
C LYS A 521 -8.50 0.59 0.16
N ASN A 522 -9.12 1.64 -0.36
CA ASN A 522 -10.13 2.39 0.36
C ASN A 522 -11.46 2.25 -0.38
N PHE A 523 -12.50 1.85 0.35
CA PHE A 523 -13.86 1.83 -0.16
C PHE A 523 -14.37 3.28 -0.21
N ARG A 524 -14.68 3.76 -1.41
CA ARG A 524 -15.16 5.12 -1.65
C ARG A 524 -16.54 5.05 -2.32
N PRO A 525 -17.59 5.67 -1.75
CA PRO A 525 -18.90 5.73 -2.39
C PRO A 525 -18.83 6.39 -3.76
N HIS A 526 -19.67 5.94 -4.70
CA HIS A 526 -19.88 6.62 -5.97
C HIS A 526 -20.84 7.79 -5.75
N ILE A 527 -20.34 9.02 -5.89
CA ILE A 527 -21.12 10.25 -5.71
C ILE A 527 -21.43 10.97 -7.03
N ALA A 528 -20.70 10.64 -8.10
CA ALA A 528 -20.82 11.30 -9.39
C ALA A 528 -22.19 11.06 -10.07
N SER A 529 -22.75 12.12 -10.61
CA SER A 529 -23.72 12.02 -11.71
C SER A 529 -23.04 12.31 -13.03
N PHE A 530 -23.60 11.74 -14.10
CA PHE A 530 -23.04 11.86 -15.43
C PHE A 530 -23.86 12.78 -16.32
N CYS A 531 -23.17 13.62 -17.07
CA CYS A 531 -23.72 14.33 -18.21
C CYS A 531 -22.81 14.14 -19.43
N ALA A 532 -23.31 14.47 -20.61
CA ALA A 532 -22.55 14.34 -21.83
C ALA A 532 -22.93 15.40 -22.86
N THR A 533 -21.97 15.75 -23.72
CA THR A 533 -22.16 16.67 -24.83
C THR A 533 -21.69 16.03 -26.13
N GLY A 534 -22.36 16.36 -27.23
CA GLY A 534 -21.99 15.87 -28.56
C GLY A 534 -22.56 16.73 -29.67
N ASN A 535 -22.18 16.39 -30.90
CA ASN A 535 -22.63 17.09 -32.10
C ASN A 535 -23.45 16.18 -33.02
N ASN A 536 -23.14 14.89 -33.07
CA ASN A 536 -23.90 13.92 -33.85
C ASN A 536 -25.20 13.49 -33.14
N ARG A 537 -26.33 13.71 -33.81
CA ARG A 537 -27.66 13.24 -33.36
C ARG A 537 -27.72 11.71 -33.21
N LEU A 538 -27.07 10.98 -34.10
CA LEU A 538 -27.15 9.51 -34.17
C LEU A 538 -25.95 8.89 -33.42
N PHE A 539 -25.86 9.13 -32.12
CA PHE A 539 -24.73 8.66 -31.29
C PHE A 539 -25.02 7.32 -30.58
N LEU A 540 -26.28 6.89 -30.51
CA LEU A 540 -26.64 5.62 -29.90
C LEU A 540 -26.44 4.47 -30.90
N THR A 541 -25.28 3.83 -30.84
CA THR A 541 -24.85 2.76 -31.75
C THR A 541 -25.09 1.33 -31.22
N ASP A 542 -25.40 1.21 -29.93
CA ASP A 542 -25.69 -0.06 -29.25
C ASP A 542 -27.15 -0.11 -28.82
N ASP A 543 -27.87 -1.13 -29.26
CA ASP A 543 -29.30 -1.32 -28.99
C ASP A 543 -29.60 -1.83 -27.55
N THR A 544 -28.61 -1.87 -26.64
CA THR A 544 -28.82 -2.29 -25.24
C THR A 544 -28.61 -1.18 -24.24
N GLY A 545 -29.46 -1.14 -23.21
CA GLY A 545 -29.27 -0.23 -22.08
C GLY A 545 -29.55 1.25 -22.40
N ASN A 546 -30.31 1.53 -23.46
CA ASN A 546 -30.63 2.90 -23.88
C ASN A 546 -31.43 3.69 -22.85
N ARG A 547 -32.08 3.02 -21.89
CA ARG A 547 -32.73 3.65 -20.72
C ARG A 547 -31.83 4.55 -19.87
N ARG A 548 -30.50 4.45 -20.01
CA ARG A 548 -29.53 5.29 -19.27
C ARG A 548 -29.34 6.65 -19.93
N TRP A 549 -29.71 6.82 -21.19
CA TRP A 549 -29.47 8.07 -21.92
C TRP A 549 -30.72 8.95 -21.90
N LEU A 550 -30.53 10.22 -21.57
CA LEU A 550 -31.55 11.27 -21.66
C LEU A 550 -31.08 12.32 -22.70
N PRO A 551 -31.10 11.99 -24.01
CA PRO A 551 -30.64 12.90 -25.05
C PRO A 551 -31.64 14.01 -25.33
N SER A 552 -31.14 15.18 -25.68
CA SER A 552 -31.94 16.31 -26.17
C SER A 552 -31.17 17.04 -27.26
N LEU A 553 -31.87 17.32 -28.37
CA LEU A 553 -31.32 18.12 -29.47
C LEU A 553 -31.48 19.59 -29.10
N VAL A 554 -30.37 20.24 -28.78
CA VAL A 554 -30.28 21.64 -28.34
C VAL A 554 -30.09 22.53 -29.55
N ASN A 555 -30.98 23.52 -29.68
CA ASN A 555 -30.91 24.56 -30.69
C ASN A 555 -29.93 25.65 -30.25
N PHE A 556 -30.11 26.17 -29.02
CA PHE A 556 -29.18 27.10 -28.37
C PHE A 556 -29.41 27.09 -26.84
N ILE A 557 -28.47 27.67 -26.10
CA ILE A 557 -28.56 27.86 -24.65
C ILE A 557 -28.42 29.35 -24.38
N ASP A 558 -29.24 29.88 -23.47
CA ASP A 558 -29.16 31.27 -23.04
C ASP A 558 -27.76 31.58 -22.48
N ASP A 559 -27.30 32.82 -22.68
CA ASP A 559 -25.99 33.23 -22.18
C ASP A 559 -25.98 33.25 -20.64
N LEU A 560 -25.26 32.30 -20.04
CA LEU A 560 -25.15 32.11 -18.59
C LEU A 560 -24.27 33.14 -17.89
N TYR A 561 -23.58 34.02 -18.63
CA TYR A 561 -22.89 35.18 -18.04
C TYR A 561 -23.87 36.32 -17.74
N HIS A 562 -25.00 36.39 -18.47
CA HIS A 562 -26.04 37.40 -18.29
C HIS A 562 -27.31 36.83 -17.65
N ASN A 563 -27.49 35.51 -17.66
CA ASN A 563 -28.61 34.79 -17.04
C ASN A 563 -28.09 33.87 -15.94
N GLU A 564 -27.90 34.40 -14.74
CA GLU A 564 -27.39 33.62 -13.61
C GLU A 564 -28.37 32.52 -13.18
N ILE A 565 -27.82 31.33 -12.92
CA ILE A 565 -28.57 30.21 -12.37
C ILE A 565 -28.93 30.54 -10.90
N PRO A 566 -30.20 30.46 -10.50
CA PRO A 566 -30.62 30.68 -9.12
C PRO A 566 -30.23 29.47 -8.25
N TYR A 567 -28.94 29.34 -7.90
CA TYR A 567 -28.38 28.16 -7.23
C TYR A 567 -29.11 27.78 -5.95
N GLU A 568 -29.30 28.72 -5.03
CA GLU A 568 -29.98 28.44 -3.76
C GLU A 568 -31.39 27.87 -3.99
N GLY A 569 -32.17 28.50 -4.86
CA GLY A 569 -33.52 28.06 -5.20
C GLY A 569 -33.56 26.71 -5.92
N LEU A 570 -32.65 26.50 -6.88
CA LEU A 570 -32.53 25.27 -7.66
C LEU A 570 -32.25 24.07 -6.74
N TYR A 571 -31.22 24.19 -5.89
CA TYR A 571 -30.82 23.12 -4.98
C TYR A 571 -31.82 22.95 -3.83
N ALA A 572 -32.40 24.04 -3.30
CA ALA A 572 -33.42 23.97 -2.25
C ALA A 572 -34.69 23.26 -2.73
N GLN A 573 -35.15 23.56 -3.96
CA GLN A 573 -36.29 22.86 -4.56
C GLN A 573 -35.99 21.37 -4.73
N ALA A 574 -34.82 21.03 -5.28
CA ALA A 574 -34.44 19.64 -5.51
C ALA A 574 -34.28 18.85 -4.20
N LEU A 575 -33.71 19.48 -3.16
CA LEU A 575 -33.65 18.92 -1.79
C LEU A 575 -35.04 18.67 -1.21
N SER A 576 -35.96 19.63 -1.36
CA SER A 576 -37.33 19.50 -0.88
C SER A 576 -38.08 18.38 -1.61
N LEU A 577 -37.94 18.29 -2.93
CA LEU A 577 -38.52 17.19 -3.73
C LEU A 577 -37.99 15.82 -3.27
N TYR A 578 -36.67 15.70 -3.08
CA TYR A 578 -36.06 14.46 -2.59
C TYR A 578 -36.61 14.05 -1.21
N ARG A 579 -36.60 14.97 -0.24
CA ARG A 579 -37.09 14.72 1.13
C ARG A 579 -38.58 14.37 1.18
N ASN A 580 -39.37 14.90 0.25
CA ASN A 580 -40.80 14.60 0.12
C ASN A 580 -41.10 13.34 -0.72
N GLY A 581 -40.08 12.54 -1.07
CA GLY A 581 -40.27 11.27 -1.76
C GLY A 581 -40.58 11.39 -3.26
N PHE A 582 -40.13 12.47 -3.91
CA PHE A 582 -40.25 12.61 -5.36
C PHE A 582 -39.60 11.43 -6.08
N ARG A 583 -40.34 10.81 -7.01
CA ARG A 583 -39.85 9.69 -7.82
C ARG A 583 -38.92 10.17 -8.93
N TYR A 584 -37.64 10.29 -8.61
CA TYR A 584 -36.60 10.70 -9.56
C TYR A 584 -36.20 9.60 -10.55
N TRP A 585 -36.49 8.32 -10.25
CA TRP A 585 -36.38 7.25 -11.25
C TRP A 585 -37.60 7.20 -12.19
N PHE A 586 -37.42 6.56 -13.34
CA PHE A 586 -38.46 6.40 -14.36
C PHE A 586 -39.36 5.21 -14.01
N SER A 587 -40.68 5.40 -14.06
CA SER A 587 -41.65 4.29 -14.02
C SER A 587 -41.63 3.47 -15.31
N GLU A 588 -42.32 2.34 -15.33
CA GLU A 588 -42.44 1.52 -16.55
C GLU A 588 -43.03 2.28 -17.73
N TYR A 589 -44.05 3.13 -17.48
CA TYR A 589 -44.63 3.97 -18.52
C TYR A 589 -43.63 5.03 -19.02
N GLU A 590 -42.98 5.75 -18.10
CA GLU A 590 -41.97 6.76 -18.46
C GLU A 590 -40.76 6.12 -19.16
N MET A 591 -40.39 4.88 -18.82
CA MET A 591 -39.35 4.13 -19.53
C MET A 591 -39.75 3.79 -20.97
N LYS A 592 -41.03 3.47 -21.24
CA LYS A 592 -41.50 3.23 -22.61
C LYS A 592 -41.43 4.51 -23.45
N GLU A 593 -41.88 5.64 -22.89
CA GLU A 593 -41.78 6.94 -23.56
C GLU A 593 -40.32 7.36 -23.76
N LEU A 594 -39.44 7.15 -22.77
CA LEU A 594 -38.01 7.40 -22.91
C LEU A 594 -37.38 6.55 -24.02
N ASN A 595 -37.71 5.26 -24.10
CA ASN A 595 -37.20 4.40 -25.16
C ASN A 595 -37.70 4.86 -26.54
N ARG A 596 -38.98 5.27 -26.64
CA ARG A 596 -39.53 5.85 -27.88
C ARG A 596 -38.83 7.14 -28.27
N HIS A 597 -38.51 7.99 -27.30
CA HIS A 597 -37.73 9.21 -27.51
C HIS A 597 -36.31 8.88 -28.03
N ASN A 598 -35.64 7.90 -27.40
CA ASN A 598 -34.27 7.51 -27.72
C ASN A 598 -34.11 6.93 -29.14
N GLN A 599 -35.15 6.31 -29.72
CA GLN A 599 -35.15 5.85 -31.11
C GLN A 599 -34.79 6.97 -32.11
N ARG A 600 -35.05 8.24 -31.79
CA ARG A 600 -34.71 9.40 -32.65
C ARG A 600 -33.20 9.70 -32.71
N PHE A 601 -32.42 9.11 -31.81
CA PHE A 601 -30.97 9.29 -31.63
C PHE A 601 -30.19 7.98 -31.88
N GLU A 602 -30.88 6.90 -32.24
CA GLU A 602 -30.28 5.61 -32.60
C GLU A 602 -29.77 5.61 -34.03
N GLU A 603 -28.57 5.09 -34.24
CA GLU A 603 -28.03 4.89 -35.58
C GLU A 603 -28.89 3.87 -36.35
N PRO A 604 -29.23 4.14 -37.63
CA PRO A 604 -29.96 3.19 -38.46
C PRO A 604 -29.31 1.80 -38.46
N ASN A 605 -30.11 0.79 -38.15
CA ASN A 605 -29.66 -0.60 -38.13
C ASN A 605 -29.66 -1.17 -39.56
N ILE A 606 -28.48 -1.17 -40.18
CA ILE A 606 -28.26 -1.67 -41.55
C ILE A 606 -28.74 -3.12 -41.69
N GLU A 607 -28.47 -3.98 -40.70
CA GLU A 607 -28.96 -5.37 -40.73
C GLU A 607 -30.49 -5.45 -40.81
N LYS A 608 -31.20 -4.60 -40.05
CA LYS A 608 -32.67 -4.55 -40.02
C LYS A 608 -33.24 -4.09 -41.35
N GLU A 609 -32.66 -3.04 -41.94
CA GLU A 609 -33.05 -2.54 -43.26
C GLU A 609 -32.88 -3.62 -44.34
N LEU A 610 -31.71 -4.27 -44.35
CA LEU A 610 -31.42 -5.35 -45.30
C LEU A 610 -32.34 -6.55 -45.12
N ILE A 611 -32.65 -6.93 -43.88
CA ILE A 611 -33.61 -8.00 -43.59
C ILE A 611 -34.98 -7.66 -44.20
N CYS A 612 -35.52 -6.46 -43.96
CA CYS A 612 -36.80 -6.03 -44.52
C CYS A 612 -36.79 -6.01 -46.06
N SER A 613 -35.65 -5.75 -46.68
CA SER A 613 -35.52 -5.74 -48.14
C SER A 613 -35.42 -7.13 -48.78
N HIS A 614 -35.14 -8.19 -48.02
CA HIS A 614 -34.89 -9.54 -48.55
C HIS A 614 -35.85 -10.61 -48.02
N PHE A 615 -36.49 -10.36 -46.89
CA PHE A 615 -37.36 -11.32 -46.20
C PHE A 615 -38.68 -10.67 -45.78
N ARG A 616 -39.73 -11.49 -45.72
CA ARG A 616 -40.99 -11.15 -45.06
C ARG A 616 -41.50 -12.30 -44.21
N LEU A 617 -42.41 -12.00 -43.28
CA LEU A 617 -43.15 -13.01 -42.55
C LEU A 617 -44.07 -13.83 -43.48
N PRO A 618 -44.24 -15.14 -43.23
CA PRO A 618 -45.27 -15.94 -43.90
C PRO A 618 -46.66 -15.40 -43.56
N LYS A 619 -47.51 -15.21 -44.57
CA LYS A 619 -48.93 -14.87 -44.36
C LYS A 619 -49.68 -16.07 -43.75
N PRO A 620 -50.83 -15.87 -43.08
CA PRO A 620 -51.65 -16.98 -42.60
C PRO A 620 -51.96 -17.99 -43.72
N GLY A 621 -51.59 -19.26 -43.52
CA GLY A 621 -51.72 -20.33 -44.53
C GLY A 621 -50.54 -20.50 -45.50
N GLU A 622 -49.55 -19.61 -45.46
CA GLU A 622 -48.35 -19.68 -46.31
C GLU A 622 -47.24 -20.51 -45.65
N THR A 623 -46.61 -21.39 -46.41
CA THR A 623 -45.48 -22.18 -45.94
C THR A 623 -44.18 -21.38 -46.03
N GLY A 624 -43.72 -20.81 -44.91
CA GLY A 624 -42.36 -20.26 -44.82
C GLY A 624 -41.26 -21.32 -44.88
N ILE A 625 -40.07 -20.92 -45.33
CA ILE A 625 -38.86 -21.75 -45.37
C ILE A 625 -37.99 -21.50 -44.14
N PHE A 626 -37.24 -22.52 -43.69
CA PHE A 626 -36.20 -22.33 -42.70
C PHE A 626 -34.96 -21.73 -43.37
N ILE A 627 -34.41 -20.68 -42.79
CA ILE A 627 -33.11 -20.13 -43.17
C ILE A 627 -32.22 -20.02 -41.93
N SER A 628 -31.00 -20.53 -42.04
CA SER A 628 -30.00 -20.43 -40.98
C SER A 628 -29.40 -19.03 -40.90
N ASN A 629 -28.83 -18.70 -39.74
CA ASN A 629 -28.09 -17.43 -39.58
C ASN A 629 -26.95 -17.25 -40.60
N ALA A 630 -26.31 -18.33 -41.03
CA ALA A 630 -25.24 -18.27 -42.02
C ALA A 630 -25.78 -17.92 -43.41
N GLU A 631 -26.87 -18.53 -43.82
CA GLU A 631 -27.54 -18.25 -45.10
C GLU A 631 -28.15 -16.84 -45.13
N ILE A 632 -28.66 -16.34 -43.99
CA ILE A 632 -29.10 -14.94 -43.88
C ILE A 632 -27.92 -14.00 -44.14
N MET A 633 -26.79 -14.23 -43.45
CA MET A 633 -25.57 -13.41 -43.60
C MET A 633 -25.01 -13.45 -45.02
N GLU A 634 -24.98 -14.62 -45.66
CA GLU A 634 -24.55 -14.76 -47.04
C GLU A 634 -25.45 -13.96 -47.99
N ARG A 635 -26.75 -14.10 -47.84
CA ARG A 635 -27.73 -13.50 -48.76
C ARG A 635 -27.81 -11.98 -48.65
N ILE A 636 -27.75 -11.43 -47.45
CA ILE A 636 -27.82 -9.97 -47.25
C ILE A 636 -26.43 -9.31 -47.23
N GLY A 637 -25.37 -10.06 -46.91
CA GLY A 637 -24.00 -9.58 -46.88
C GLY A 637 -23.28 -9.67 -48.22
N GLY A 638 -23.68 -10.56 -49.12
CA GLY A 638 -22.98 -10.83 -50.38
C GLY A 638 -22.87 -9.65 -51.35
N VAL A 639 -23.66 -8.57 -51.15
CA VAL A 639 -23.72 -7.39 -52.03
C VAL A 639 -23.01 -6.17 -51.42
N ILE A 640 -22.62 -6.22 -50.14
CA ILE A 640 -22.06 -5.08 -49.40
C ILE A 640 -20.62 -5.36 -48.95
N LYS A 641 -19.80 -4.30 -48.89
CA LYS A 641 -18.42 -4.38 -48.37
C LYS A 641 -18.35 -4.35 -46.83
N TYR A 642 -19.49 -4.25 -46.15
CA TYR A 642 -19.57 -4.07 -44.69
C TYR A 642 -19.76 -5.41 -43.97
N ASN A 643 -19.05 -5.59 -42.85
CA ASN A 643 -19.16 -6.81 -42.04
C ASN A 643 -20.43 -6.76 -41.17
N LEU A 644 -21.37 -7.66 -41.43
CA LEU A 644 -22.60 -7.76 -40.67
C LEU A 644 -22.43 -8.48 -39.34
N SER A 645 -23.18 -8.04 -38.33
CA SER A 645 -23.17 -8.66 -37.01
C SER A 645 -24.24 -9.74 -36.90
N LYS A 646 -23.80 -10.99 -36.66
CA LYS A 646 -24.72 -12.11 -36.35
C LYS A 646 -25.65 -11.79 -35.18
N THR A 647 -25.17 -11.05 -34.19
CA THR A 647 -25.97 -10.63 -33.02
C THR A 647 -27.04 -9.62 -33.41
N LYS A 648 -26.68 -8.60 -34.21
CA LYS A 648 -27.64 -7.62 -34.72
C LYS A 648 -28.69 -8.27 -35.62
N ILE A 649 -28.28 -9.17 -36.53
CA ILE A 649 -29.22 -9.95 -37.37
C ILE A 649 -30.24 -10.74 -36.55
N ASN A 650 -29.78 -11.52 -35.57
CA ASN A 650 -30.68 -12.32 -34.74
C ASN A 650 -31.67 -11.46 -33.94
N ARG A 651 -31.22 -10.28 -33.47
CA ARG A 651 -32.07 -9.33 -32.77
C ARG A 651 -33.08 -8.69 -33.71
N SER A 652 -32.62 -8.13 -34.83
CA SER A 652 -33.48 -7.50 -35.85
C SER A 652 -34.56 -8.47 -36.37
N MET A 653 -34.20 -9.74 -36.60
CA MET A 653 -35.19 -10.78 -36.95
C MET A 653 -36.26 -10.95 -35.85
N ARG A 654 -35.88 -11.01 -34.57
CA ARG A 654 -36.86 -11.15 -33.49
C ARG A 654 -37.74 -9.91 -33.33
N GLU A 655 -37.15 -8.72 -33.44
CA GLU A 655 -37.88 -7.44 -33.37
C GLU A 655 -38.90 -7.29 -34.48
N LEU A 656 -38.57 -7.78 -35.68
CA LEU A 656 -39.48 -7.81 -36.83
C LEU A 656 -40.53 -8.93 -36.75
N GLY A 657 -40.54 -9.73 -35.67
CA GLY A 657 -41.53 -10.76 -35.40
C GLY A 657 -41.23 -12.15 -35.99
N TYR A 658 -40.02 -12.40 -36.48
CA TYR A 658 -39.67 -13.72 -37.02
C TYR A 658 -39.50 -14.78 -35.91
N GLU A 659 -40.13 -15.94 -36.10
CA GLU A 659 -40.08 -17.04 -35.14
C GLU A 659 -38.69 -17.72 -35.16
N PRO A 660 -37.98 -17.78 -34.00
CA PRO A 660 -36.70 -18.46 -33.91
C PRO A 660 -36.87 -19.98 -33.88
N ILE A 661 -36.14 -20.67 -34.75
CA ILE A 661 -36.09 -22.14 -34.78
C ILE A 661 -34.73 -22.60 -34.26
N HIS A 662 -34.76 -23.46 -33.23
CA HIS A 662 -33.56 -24.02 -32.60
C HIS A 662 -33.55 -25.55 -32.64
N ASN A 663 -32.47 -26.13 -33.18
CA ASN A 663 -32.20 -27.57 -33.10
C ASN A 663 -30.71 -27.81 -32.74
N ARG A 664 -30.32 -29.05 -32.39
CA ARG A 664 -28.94 -29.42 -31.96
C ARG A 664 -27.86 -29.00 -32.95
N SER A 665 -28.16 -28.93 -34.24
CA SER A 665 -27.18 -28.64 -35.30
C SER A 665 -27.33 -27.26 -35.97
N TYR A 666 -28.48 -26.59 -35.85
CA TYR A 666 -28.74 -25.34 -36.58
C TYR A 666 -29.57 -24.33 -35.78
N ARG A 667 -29.34 -23.03 -36.05
CA ARG A 667 -30.08 -21.89 -35.50
C ARG A 667 -30.50 -20.98 -36.65
N GLY A 668 -31.78 -20.65 -36.74
CA GLY A 668 -32.33 -19.90 -37.85
C GLY A 668 -33.75 -19.37 -37.59
N PHE A 669 -34.39 -18.91 -38.65
CA PHE A 669 -35.72 -18.32 -38.62
C PHE A 669 -36.59 -18.90 -39.74
N ARG A 670 -37.90 -18.85 -39.54
CA ARG A 670 -38.88 -19.15 -40.61
C ARG A 670 -39.20 -17.86 -41.36
N VAL A 671 -38.92 -17.83 -42.65
CA VAL A 671 -39.06 -16.63 -43.51
C VAL A 671 -39.74 -16.96 -44.83
N VAL A 672 -40.19 -15.93 -45.56
CA VAL A 672 -40.43 -16.00 -47.01
C VAL A 672 -39.41 -15.12 -47.71
N LEU A 673 -38.74 -15.65 -48.73
CA LEU A 673 -37.79 -14.90 -49.56
C LEU A 673 -38.56 -14.00 -50.52
N LEU A 674 -38.18 -12.73 -50.57
CA LEU A 674 -38.69 -11.81 -51.58
C LEU A 674 -38.01 -12.11 -52.93
N THR A 675 -38.81 -12.10 -53.99
CA THR A 675 -38.35 -12.21 -55.38
C THR A 675 -37.73 -10.90 -55.86
N SER A 676 -36.88 -10.94 -56.88
CA SER A 676 -36.22 -9.74 -57.42
C SER A 676 -37.22 -8.65 -57.85
N ASP A 677 -38.38 -9.05 -58.37
CA ASP A 677 -39.45 -8.14 -58.78
C ASP A 677 -40.16 -7.50 -57.57
N GLU A 678 -40.41 -8.27 -56.51
CA GLU A 678 -40.92 -7.73 -55.24
C GLU A 678 -39.93 -6.73 -54.63
N ILE A 679 -38.64 -7.06 -54.60
CA ILE A 679 -37.58 -6.17 -54.08
C ILE A 679 -37.52 -4.87 -54.89
N ALA A 680 -37.61 -4.94 -56.23
CA ALA A 680 -37.64 -3.77 -57.08
C ALA A 680 -38.90 -2.91 -56.85
N SER A 681 -40.05 -3.55 -56.64
CA SER A 681 -41.31 -2.88 -56.30
C SER A 681 -41.29 -2.21 -54.92
N TYR A 682 -40.61 -2.78 -53.92
CA TYR A 682 -40.47 -2.13 -52.62
C TYR A 682 -39.54 -0.92 -52.67
N ARG A 683 -38.48 -0.97 -53.50
CA ARG A 683 -37.54 0.14 -53.70
C ARG A 683 -38.15 1.32 -54.47
N SER A 684 -39.06 1.07 -55.41
CA SER A 684 -39.68 2.13 -56.23
C SER A 684 -40.72 2.97 -55.49
N VAL A 685 -41.30 2.46 -54.39
CA VAL A 685 -42.36 3.15 -53.62
C VAL A 685 -41.82 3.72 -52.29
N GLY A 686 -40.54 3.52 -51.96
CA GLY A 686 -39.95 3.96 -50.68
C GLY A 686 -40.53 3.25 -49.44
N LEU A 687 -41.37 2.22 -49.64
CA LEU A 687 -42.05 1.45 -48.60
C LEU A 687 -41.13 0.32 -48.09
N ILE A 688 -40.06 0.65 -47.38
CA ILE A 688 -39.42 -0.36 -46.53
C ILE A 688 -40.32 -0.48 -45.28
N ARG A 689 -41.11 -1.54 -45.18
CA ARG A 689 -41.93 -1.79 -43.97
C ARG A 689 -40.99 -2.12 -42.80
N ILE A 690 -40.81 -1.19 -41.87
CA ILE A 690 -39.90 -1.34 -40.71
C ILE A 690 -40.64 -1.92 -39.48
N SER A 691 -41.97 -2.11 -39.54
CA SER A 691 -42.79 -2.65 -38.44
C SER A 691 -43.90 -3.61 -38.92
N PRO A 692 -44.24 -4.67 -38.16
CA PRO A 692 -45.41 -5.51 -38.42
C PRO A 692 -46.75 -4.88 -38.02
N GLU A 693 -46.77 -3.72 -37.36
CA GLU A 693 -47.99 -3.08 -36.82
C GLU A 693 -48.47 -1.81 -37.53
N GLU A 694 -47.92 -1.43 -38.70
CA GLU A 694 -48.52 -0.33 -39.48
C GLU A 694 -49.54 -0.89 -40.49
N PRO A 695 -50.86 -0.79 -40.22
CA PRO A 695 -51.85 -0.99 -41.26
C PRO A 695 -51.72 0.11 -42.32
N GLU A 696 -52.00 -0.25 -43.56
CA GLU A 696 -52.14 0.65 -44.70
C GLU A 696 -52.96 1.89 -44.34
N LEU A 697 -52.28 3.00 -44.04
CA LEU A 697 -52.87 4.32 -43.99
C LEU A 697 -51.77 5.31 -44.37
N LEU A 698 -51.72 5.62 -45.66
CA LEU A 698 -51.30 6.90 -46.24
C LEU A 698 -51.51 6.82 -47.76
N LEU A 699 -52.72 7.23 -48.18
CA LEU A 699 -52.94 7.95 -49.42
C LEU A 699 -52.80 9.45 -49.11
#